data_AF-A0A553MS95-F1
#
_entry.id   AF-A0A553MS95-F1
#
_cell.length_a   1.000
_cell.length_b   1.000
_cell.length_c   1.000
_cell.angle_alpha   90.00
_cell.angle_beta   90.00
_cell.angle_gamma   90.00
#
_symmetry.space_group_name_H-M   'P 1'
#
loop_
_entity.id
_entity.type
_entity.pdbx_description
1 polymer ?
#
loop_
_entity_poly.entity_id
_entity_poly.type
_entity_poly.pdbx_seq_one_letter_code
_entity_poly.pdbx_strand_id
1 'polypeptide(L)'
;MQLQKNNTATLWIPALSSFSWSRGVETGLRELQMQYRQTEGCSHLSLRQRSELHLLSVELQILALRSEMMFLEDDLQTTHKLFLPPSTDHAVNGSALPYLTEAHLEKMGVSPLGSRLQILHSLRKLWHFSPESMKVFNDPIHGHIELHPLLLRFIDTPQFQRLRHIKQLGGTYLVFPGASHNRFEHSVGVGYLAGCLGMALRDRQPELCITKQDVLCVQIAGLCHDLGHGPFSHMFDGLFIPKARPGKKWKHEMASVQMFDHLVQENALEPVMLQHGLRLPDDLTFIKEQIAGPLESAVLDSTGEGWSSHPSQCDMFTPQWPYQGRPMQKSFLYEIVANKRNGIDVDKWDYFARDCYHLGIQNNFDYKRFLKFARVCEVKGRKHICTRDKEVGNLYDMFHTRNCLHRRAYQHKVGNIIETMITEAFVKADPHIRIQGSSGKTFTLSSAVEDMEAYTKLTDQVFEQILHSSAPELAEARLILHNIVCRRLYKCVGQTTAETHLDVSALLEEFSSGRGNDRGFCVHLTRTKGKAALYVSRTVIHMDYGMKEKNPINNVHFYCKNDPSKAIKISKKQVSKLLPECFAEQLIRVYCKKIDDQSLEAAKKYFVQWCMDKNFTKPQDGDVVAPELTPLKRDWNDEDSEIDQHFQPLETSEAAAQEPPRSVKVKLFCSDPEEAL
;
A
#
# COMPACT_ATOMS: atom_id res chain seq x y z
N MET A 1 -8.54 -19.26 53.28
CA MET A 1 -9.84 -19.06 53.95
C MET A 1 -10.95 -19.41 52.96
N GLN A 2 -11.92 -20.22 53.37
CA GLN A 2 -13.12 -20.48 52.56
C GLN A 2 -14.01 -19.23 52.59
N LEU A 3 -14.47 -18.78 51.43
CA LEU A 3 -15.59 -17.83 51.32
C LEU A 3 -16.78 -18.58 50.72
N GLN A 4 -17.91 -18.49 51.41
CA GLN A 4 -19.09 -19.30 51.14
C GLN A 4 -19.78 -18.88 49.83
N LYS A 5 -20.37 -19.86 49.14
CA LYS A 5 -21.42 -19.61 48.15
C LYS A 5 -22.61 -19.00 48.88
N ASN A 6 -22.94 -17.74 48.62
CA ASN A 6 -24.22 -17.14 48.98
C ASN A 6 -24.75 -16.30 47.81
N ASN A 7 -26.05 -16.44 47.53
CA ASN A 7 -26.74 -15.72 46.47
C ASN A 7 -26.79 -14.21 46.76
N THR A 8 -26.23 -13.38 45.88
CA THR A 8 -26.29 -11.91 45.96
C THR A 8 -27.20 -11.26 44.91
N ALA A 9 -27.92 -12.06 44.11
CA ALA A 9 -28.85 -11.57 43.08
C ALA A 9 -30.21 -11.07 43.63
N THR A 10 -30.48 -11.18 44.93
CA THR A 10 -31.81 -10.96 45.52
C THR A 10 -31.89 -9.77 46.50
N LEU A 11 -30.85 -8.92 46.57
CA LEU A 11 -30.77 -7.78 47.50
C LEU A 11 -30.88 -6.39 46.84
N TRP A 12 -30.98 -6.31 45.51
CA TRP A 12 -30.88 -5.05 44.76
C TRP A 12 -32.21 -4.35 44.42
N ILE A 13 -33.35 -4.85 44.93
CA ILE A 13 -34.69 -4.32 44.60
C ILE A 13 -35.28 -3.38 45.69
N PRO A 14 -35.10 -3.60 47.01
CA PRO A 14 -35.71 -2.72 48.02
C PRO A 14 -35.05 -1.34 48.20
N ALA A 15 -33.82 -1.12 47.73
CA ALA A 15 -33.05 0.09 48.04
C ALA A 15 -33.46 1.36 47.24
N LEU A 16 -34.31 1.21 46.20
CA LEU A 16 -34.69 2.30 45.30
C LEU A 16 -35.92 3.11 45.77
N SER A 17 -36.58 2.73 46.87
CA SER A 17 -37.79 3.40 47.37
C SER A 17 -37.54 4.50 48.41
N SER A 18 -36.31 4.69 48.89
CA SER A 18 -36.01 5.59 50.02
C SER A 18 -34.95 6.67 49.75
N PHE A 19 -34.51 6.87 48.50
CA PHE A 19 -33.55 7.93 48.18
C PHE A 19 -34.25 9.28 47.95
N SER A 20 -33.77 10.32 48.62
CA SER A 20 -34.21 11.70 48.41
C SER A 20 -33.69 12.22 47.06
N TRP A 21 -34.61 12.64 46.19
CA TRP A 21 -34.31 13.02 44.81
C TRP A 21 -33.80 14.45 44.68
N SER A 22 -32.56 14.71 45.12
CA SER A 22 -31.74 15.80 44.58
C SER A 22 -30.24 15.57 44.82
N ARG A 23 -29.40 15.96 43.84
CA ARG A 23 -27.92 15.89 43.83
C ARG A 23 -27.23 14.51 43.95
N GLY A 24 -27.92 13.41 44.28
CA GLY A 24 -27.30 12.08 44.43
C GLY A 24 -27.02 11.30 43.13
N VAL A 25 -27.72 11.63 42.03
CA VAL A 25 -27.77 10.79 40.81
C VAL A 25 -26.40 10.65 40.12
N GLU A 26 -25.66 11.74 39.98
CA GLU A 26 -24.38 11.74 39.26
C GLU A 26 -23.31 10.90 39.97
N THR A 27 -23.31 10.91 41.31
CA THR A 27 -22.38 10.12 42.14
C THR A 27 -22.72 8.63 42.08
N GLY A 28 -24.00 8.27 42.19
CA GLY A 28 -24.45 6.88 42.10
C GLY A 28 -24.17 6.24 40.72
N LEU A 29 -24.37 7.01 39.63
CA LEU A 29 -23.99 6.56 38.27
C LEU A 29 -22.48 6.34 38.13
N ARG A 30 -21.64 7.23 38.72
CA ARG A 30 -20.18 7.07 38.68
C ARG A 30 -19.71 5.81 39.43
N GLU A 31 -20.31 5.49 40.58
CA GLU A 31 -19.99 4.26 41.33
C GLU A 31 -20.43 2.99 40.57
N LEU A 32 -21.66 2.96 40.05
CA LEU A 32 -22.16 1.84 39.25
C LEU A 32 -21.37 1.63 37.95
N GLN A 33 -20.96 2.70 37.26
CA GLN A 33 -20.09 2.61 36.08
C GLN A 33 -18.64 2.23 36.39
N MET A 34 -18.15 2.51 37.62
CA MET A 34 -16.87 1.96 38.09
C MET A 34 -16.97 0.46 38.33
N GLN A 35 -18.04 0.01 38.98
CA GLN A 35 -18.31 -1.42 39.21
C GLN A 35 -18.49 -2.18 37.88
N TYR A 36 -19.23 -1.61 36.92
CA TYR A 36 -19.36 -2.17 35.57
C TYR A 36 -18.01 -2.37 34.87
N ARG A 37 -17.14 -1.34 34.88
CA ARG A 37 -15.77 -1.44 34.33
C ARG A 37 -14.90 -2.47 35.04
N GLN A 38 -15.08 -2.68 36.34
CA GLN A 38 -14.39 -3.76 37.07
C GLN A 38 -14.90 -5.15 36.66
N THR A 39 -16.18 -5.29 36.27
CA THR A 39 -16.75 -6.56 35.83
C THR A 39 -16.49 -6.93 34.36
N GLU A 40 -16.32 -5.98 33.44
CA GLU A 40 -16.00 -6.31 32.03
C GLU A 40 -14.62 -6.97 31.87
N GLY A 41 -13.68 -6.69 32.78
CA GLY A 41 -12.38 -7.36 32.83
C GLY A 41 -12.42 -8.84 33.28
N CYS A 42 -13.57 -9.35 33.74
CA CYS A 42 -13.69 -10.73 34.22
C CYS A 42 -14.09 -11.73 33.12
N SER A 43 -13.17 -12.66 32.83
CA SER A 43 -13.36 -13.80 31.91
C SER A 43 -14.35 -14.87 32.39
N HIS A 44 -14.90 -14.75 33.60
CA HIS A 44 -15.78 -15.76 34.22
C HIS A 44 -17.29 -15.49 34.11
N LEU A 45 -17.71 -14.37 33.50
CA LEU A 45 -19.13 -14.04 33.32
C LEU A 45 -19.72 -14.72 32.08
N SER A 46 -20.85 -15.41 32.25
CA SER A 46 -21.60 -16.02 31.15
C SER A 46 -22.26 -14.96 30.26
N LEU A 47 -22.55 -15.32 29.00
CA LEU A 47 -23.26 -14.47 28.03
C LEU A 47 -24.56 -13.88 28.61
N ARG A 48 -25.34 -14.69 29.34
CA ARG A 48 -26.59 -14.25 29.98
C ARG A 48 -26.36 -13.15 31.03
N GLN A 49 -25.34 -13.30 31.87
CA GLN A 49 -25.00 -12.30 32.89
C GLN A 49 -24.50 -10.99 32.27
N ARG A 50 -23.80 -11.06 31.12
CA ARG A 50 -23.40 -9.87 30.35
C ARG A 50 -24.62 -9.16 29.76
N SER A 51 -25.60 -9.90 29.24
CA SER A 51 -26.87 -9.33 28.75
C SER A 51 -27.70 -8.70 29.88
N GLU A 52 -27.78 -9.34 31.06
CA GLU A 52 -28.49 -8.80 32.23
C GLU A 52 -27.81 -7.52 32.77
N LEU A 53 -26.46 -7.47 32.81
CA LEU A 53 -25.71 -6.25 33.14
C LEU A 53 -25.88 -5.14 32.10
N HIS A 54 -25.96 -5.49 30.80
CA HIS A 54 -26.20 -4.50 29.74
C HIS A 54 -27.61 -3.91 29.83
N LEU A 55 -28.63 -4.74 30.12
CA LEU A 55 -30.00 -4.28 30.38
C LEU A 55 -30.07 -3.33 31.58
N LEU A 56 -29.42 -3.66 32.70
CA LEU A 56 -29.33 -2.77 33.87
C LEU A 56 -28.63 -1.43 33.54
N SER A 57 -27.58 -1.45 32.73
CA SER A 57 -26.91 -0.23 32.25
C SER A 57 -27.86 0.65 31.40
N VAL A 58 -28.66 0.03 30.52
CA VAL A 58 -29.68 0.72 29.71
C VAL A 58 -30.81 1.28 30.59
N GLU A 59 -31.32 0.53 31.57
CA GLU A 59 -32.34 1.03 32.51
C GLU A 59 -31.83 2.22 33.34
N LEU A 60 -30.57 2.17 33.80
CA LEU A 60 -29.93 3.29 34.51
C LEU A 60 -29.75 4.53 33.61
N GLN A 61 -29.42 4.34 32.33
CA GLN A 61 -29.37 5.44 31.35
C GLN A 61 -30.77 6.03 31.09
N ILE A 62 -31.82 5.20 31.03
CA ILE A 62 -33.22 5.64 30.90
C ILE A 62 -33.69 6.40 32.15
N LEU A 63 -33.27 5.98 33.35
CA LEU A 63 -33.55 6.71 34.59
C LEU A 63 -32.81 8.05 34.67
N ALA A 64 -31.55 8.10 34.21
CA ALA A 64 -30.80 9.35 34.07
C ALA A 64 -31.48 10.31 33.08
N LEU A 65 -31.91 9.81 31.92
CA LEU A 65 -32.71 10.54 30.93
C LEU A 65 -33.98 11.13 31.55
N ARG A 66 -34.75 10.33 32.28
CA ARG A 66 -35.97 10.80 32.98
C ARG A 66 -35.64 11.91 34.00
N SER A 67 -34.53 11.78 34.73
CA SER A 67 -34.08 12.79 35.70
C SER A 67 -33.61 14.10 35.05
N GLU A 68 -33.00 14.08 33.87
CA GLU A 68 -32.63 15.31 33.14
C GLU A 68 -33.84 15.92 32.40
N MET A 69 -34.73 15.09 31.85
CA MET A 69 -35.93 15.54 31.12
C MET A 69 -37.05 16.04 32.03
N MET A 70 -36.99 15.81 33.34
CA MET A 70 -37.94 16.36 34.33
C MET A 70 -38.00 17.90 34.38
N PHE A 71 -37.05 18.61 33.74
CA PHE A 71 -37.10 20.07 33.57
C PHE A 71 -37.92 20.55 32.35
N LEU A 72 -38.50 19.63 31.58
CA LEU A 72 -39.45 19.94 30.50
C LEU A 72 -40.88 19.69 30.99
N GLU A 73 -41.42 20.66 31.75
CA GLU A 73 -42.84 20.71 32.11
C GLU A 73 -43.70 20.87 30.83
N ASP A 74 -44.11 19.74 30.25
CA ASP A 74 -45.50 19.46 29.81
C ASP A 74 -45.62 18.12 29.04
N ASP A 75 -44.52 17.44 28.67
CA ASP A 75 -44.56 16.32 27.71
C ASP A 75 -44.11 14.95 28.26
N LEU A 76 -44.73 14.57 29.39
CA LEU A 76 -44.61 13.25 29.99
C LEU A 76 -45.06 12.12 29.03
N GLN A 77 -46.04 12.36 28.15
CA GLN A 77 -46.51 11.37 27.18
C GLN A 77 -45.45 11.06 26.11
N THR A 78 -44.78 12.07 25.55
CA THR A 78 -43.70 11.88 24.56
C THR A 78 -42.52 11.13 25.16
N THR A 79 -42.13 11.47 26.39
CA THR A 79 -41.08 10.74 27.12
C THR A 79 -41.46 9.28 27.36
N HIS A 80 -42.74 8.98 27.61
CA HIS A 80 -43.22 7.61 27.82
C HIS A 80 -43.24 6.77 26.53
N LYS A 81 -43.47 7.38 25.35
CA LYS A 81 -43.48 6.68 24.04
C LYS A 81 -42.08 6.23 23.61
N LEU A 82 -41.03 6.96 23.98
CA LEU A 82 -39.63 6.65 23.63
C LEU A 82 -39.08 5.36 24.25
N PHE A 83 -39.72 4.81 25.29
CA PHE A 83 -39.18 3.69 26.09
C PHE A 83 -40.19 2.56 26.35
N LEU A 84 -41.15 2.33 25.44
CA LEU A 84 -42.06 1.18 25.53
C LEU A 84 -41.37 -0.14 25.12
N PRO A 85 -41.85 -1.31 25.61
CA PRO A 85 -41.39 -2.62 25.14
C PRO A 85 -41.63 -2.82 23.63
N PRO A 86 -40.98 -3.80 22.97
CA PRO A 86 -40.90 -3.90 21.50
C PRO A 86 -42.20 -4.24 20.73
N SER A 87 -43.38 -4.08 21.32
CA SER A 87 -44.67 -4.53 20.79
C SER A 87 -45.55 -3.42 20.19
N THR A 88 -44.96 -2.28 19.80
CA THR A 88 -45.64 -1.19 19.10
C THR A 88 -44.77 -0.67 17.95
N ASP A 89 -45.36 -0.42 16.78
CA ASP A 89 -44.69 -0.14 15.49
C ASP A 89 -43.74 1.09 15.45
N HIS A 90 -43.57 1.80 16.56
CA HIS A 90 -42.76 3.02 16.69
C HIS A 90 -41.75 2.98 17.87
N ALA A 91 -41.53 1.82 18.50
CA ALA A 91 -40.59 1.70 19.62
C ALA A 91 -39.12 1.80 19.15
N VAL A 92 -38.39 2.80 19.67
CA VAL A 92 -36.95 2.98 19.44
C VAL A 92 -36.18 2.18 20.49
N ASN A 93 -35.34 1.23 20.07
CA ASN A 93 -34.51 0.48 21.01
C ASN A 93 -33.38 1.35 21.60
N GLY A 94 -32.85 0.97 22.77
CA GLY A 94 -31.82 1.74 23.46
C GLY A 94 -30.55 2.01 22.62
N SER A 95 -30.24 1.12 21.67
CA SER A 95 -29.14 1.26 20.73
C SER A 95 -29.40 2.21 19.55
N ALA A 96 -30.66 2.58 19.27
CA ALA A 96 -31.02 3.51 18.20
C ALA A 96 -31.23 4.97 18.67
N LEU A 97 -31.32 5.20 19.99
CA LEU A 97 -31.39 6.53 20.60
C LEU A 97 -30.25 7.50 20.17
N PRO A 98 -28.98 7.07 19.94
CA PRO A 98 -27.92 7.97 19.43
C PRO A 98 -28.19 8.49 18.02
N TYR A 99 -28.99 7.78 17.24
CA TYR A 99 -29.26 8.03 15.82
C TYR A 99 -30.62 8.70 15.59
N LEU A 100 -31.25 9.17 16.67
CA LEU A 100 -32.38 10.07 16.57
C LEU A 100 -31.93 11.35 15.85
N THR A 101 -32.64 11.66 14.76
CA THR A 101 -32.54 12.94 14.05
C THR A 101 -33.71 13.82 14.45
N GLU A 102 -33.65 15.10 14.12
CA GLU A 102 -34.75 16.03 14.34
C GLU A 102 -36.01 15.60 13.53
N ALA A 103 -35.82 15.01 12.34
CA ALA A 103 -36.88 14.40 11.54
C ALA A 103 -37.42 13.08 12.16
N HIS A 104 -36.59 12.28 12.82
CA HIS A 104 -37.07 11.09 13.57
C HIS A 104 -37.97 11.51 14.73
N LEU A 105 -37.58 12.56 15.47
CA LEU A 105 -38.40 13.12 16.55
C LEU A 105 -39.71 13.73 16.02
N GLU A 106 -39.69 14.37 14.84
CA GLU A 106 -40.91 14.84 14.16
C GLU A 106 -41.88 13.68 13.88
N LYS A 107 -41.35 12.61 13.28
CA LYS A 107 -42.12 11.43 12.89
C LYS A 107 -42.68 10.64 14.09
N MET A 108 -42.07 10.79 15.26
CA MET A 108 -42.59 10.27 16.55
C MET A 108 -43.60 11.22 17.23
N GLY A 109 -43.89 12.38 16.64
CA GLY A 109 -44.90 13.33 17.12
C GLY A 109 -44.36 14.47 17.99
N VAL A 110 -43.04 14.70 18.04
CA VAL A 110 -42.44 15.82 18.80
C VAL A 110 -42.54 17.12 17.99
N SER A 111 -43.68 17.79 18.06
CA SER A 111 -43.99 18.97 17.25
C SER A 111 -43.03 20.17 17.43
N PRO A 112 -42.62 20.58 18.65
CA PRO A 112 -41.83 21.80 18.82
C PRO A 112 -40.35 21.58 18.44
N LEU A 113 -39.83 22.38 17.52
CA LEU A 113 -38.41 22.36 17.12
C LEU A 113 -37.46 22.54 18.32
N GLY A 114 -37.81 23.43 19.26
CA GLY A 114 -37.03 23.63 20.50
C GLY A 114 -36.89 22.34 21.32
N SER A 115 -38.01 21.65 21.57
CA SER A 115 -38.02 20.37 22.29
C SER A 115 -37.23 19.29 21.55
N ARG A 116 -37.34 19.22 20.21
CA ARG A 116 -36.54 18.29 19.39
C ARG A 116 -35.04 18.55 19.54
N LEU A 117 -34.60 19.79 19.41
CA LEU A 117 -33.19 20.16 19.57
C LEU A 117 -32.68 19.92 20.99
N GLN A 118 -33.52 20.12 22.01
CA GLN A 118 -33.18 19.91 23.42
C GLN A 118 -33.07 18.42 23.77
N ILE A 119 -33.98 17.57 23.27
CA ILE A 119 -33.88 16.10 23.37
C ILE A 119 -32.57 15.60 22.72
N LEU A 120 -32.26 16.06 21.51
CA LEU A 120 -30.99 15.72 20.83
C LEU A 120 -29.76 16.20 21.61
N HIS A 121 -29.84 17.36 22.27
CA HIS A 121 -28.75 17.88 23.10
C HIS A 121 -28.52 17.04 24.35
N SER A 122 -29.57 16.63 25.07
CA SER A 122 -29.46 15.74 26.23
C SER A 122 -28.97 14.35 25.83
N LEU A 123 -29.52 13.74 24.76
CA LEU A 123 -29.03 12.47 24.22
C LEU A 123 -27.53 12.55 23.87
N ARG A 124 -27.07 13.63 23.24
CA ARG A 124 -25.64 13.83 22.94
C ARG A 124 -24.79 13.97 24.20
N LYS A 125 -25.27 14.64 25.25
CA LYS A 125 -24.58 14.71 26.55
C LYS A 125 -24.42 13.34 27.21
N LEU A 126 -25.47 12.52 27.19
CA LEU A 126 -25.46 11.18 27.78
C LEU A 126 -24.54 10.22 27.00
N TRP A 127 -24.56 10.25 25.67
CA TRP A 127 -23.66 9.43 24.85
C TRP A 127 -22.21 9.93 24.80
N HIS A 128 -21.94 11.19 25.16
CA HIS A 128 -20.57 11.66 25.44
C HIS A 128 -19.92 11.00 26.68
N PHE A 129 -20.63 10.15 27.43
CA PHE A 129 -20.04 9.30 28.48
C PHE A 129 -19.59 7.90 28.02
N SER A 130 -19.79 7.54 26.74
CA SER A 130 -19.11 6.38 26.13
C SER A 130 -18.53 6.71 24.75
N PRO A 131 -17.53 7.62 24.67
CA PRO A 131 -16.69 7.67 23.50
C PRO A 131 -15.86 6.39 23.44
N GLU A 132 -16.01 5.60 22.38
CA GLU A 132 -14.90 4.73 21.97
C GLU A 132 -13.67 5.65 21.81
N SER A 133 -12.65 5.46 22.65
CA SER A 133 -11.49 6.36 22.68
C SER A 133 -10.64 6.16 21.43
N MET A 134 -10.01 7.25 20.94
CA MET A 134 -8.92 7.13 19.96
C MET A 134 -7.90 6.10 20.47
N LYS A 135 -7.53 5.14 19.63
CA LYS A 135 -6.56 4.08 19.99
C LYS A 135 -5.20 4.48 19.44
N VAL A 136 -4.18 4.42 20.29
CA VAL A 136 -2.79 4.71 19.92
C VAL A 136 -2.12 3.41 19.46
N PHE A 137 -1.56 3.42 18.25
CA PHE A 137 -0.64 2.41 17.75
C PHE A 137 0.79 2.96 17.87
N ASN A 138 1.75 2.10 18.22
CA ASN A 138 3.17 2.44 18.15
C ASN A 138 3.76 1.81 16.88
N ASP A 139 4.06 2.64 15.89
CA ASP A 139 4.65 2.25 14.61
C ASP A 139 6.13 2.71 14.55
N PRO A 140 7.08 1.87 14.10
CA PRO A 140 8.50 2.23 14.11
C PRO A 140 8.89 3.35 13.14
N ILE A 141 8.05 3.68 12.16
CA ILE A 141 8.30 4.68 11.11
C ILE A 141 7.67 6.04 11.48
N HIS A 142 6.48 6.01 12.07
CA HIS A 142 5.69 7.19 12.38
C HIS A 142 5.64 7.55 13.88
N GLY A 143 6.01 6.63 14.76
CA GLY A 143 5.87 6.76 16.21
C GLY A 143 4.44 6.46 16.66
N HIS A 144 3.90 7.30 17.55
CA HIS A 144 2.54 7.16 18.04
C HIS A 144 1.52 7.65 17.00
N ILE A 145 0.76 6.71 16.44
CA ILE A 145 -0.35 6.93 15.51
C ILE A 145 -1.67 6.91 16.30
N GLU A 146 -2.44 7.99 16.27
CA GLU A 146 -3.81 8.02 16.77
C GLU A 146 -4.79 7.60 15.67
N LEU A 147 -5.62 6.58 15.94
CA LEU A 147 -6.66 6.11 15.04
C LEU A 147 -8.06 6.37 15.60
N HIS A 148 -8.92 6.90 14.74
CA HIS A 148 -10.34 7.13 15.02
C HIS A 148 -11.10 5.79 15.15
N PRO A 149 -12.08 5.66 16.07
CA PRO A 149 -12.78 4.40 16.32
C PRO A 149 -13.33 3.71 15.07
N LEU A 150 -13.95 4.47 14.15
CA LEU A 150 -14.39 3.95 12.85
C LEU A 150 -13.28 3.18 12.10
N LEU A 151 -12.04 3.69 12.09
CA LEU A 151 -10.92 3.01 11.42
C LEU A 151 -10.58 1.69 12.09
N LEU A 152 -10.70 1.61 13.42
CA LEU A 152 -10.51 0.36 14.17
C LEU A 152 -11.55 -0.69 13.77
N ARG A 153 -12.78 -0.27 13.48
CA ARG A 153 -13.87 -1.15 13.01
C ARG A 153 -13.62 -1.73 11.61
N PHE A 154 -12.77 -1.10 10.78
CA PHE A 154 -12.22 -1.70 9.57
C PHE A 154 -11.01 -2.59 9.85
N ILE A 155 -10.10 -2.15 10.73
CA ILE A 155 -8.86 -2.87 11.08
C ILE A 155 -9.16 -4.21 11.74
N ASP A 156 -10.04 -4.25 12.72
CA ASP A 156 -10.32 -5.42 13.55
C ASP A 156 -11.34 -6.37 12.87
N THR A 157 -11.16 -6.60 11.55
CA THR A 157 -11.94 -7.53 10.70
C THR A 157 -11.05 -8.63 10.10
N PRO A 158 -11.58 -9.83 9.78
CA PRO A 158 -10.79 -10.88 9.13
C PRO A 158 -10.14 -10.43 7.81
N GLN A 159 -10.87 -9.66 7.01
CA GLN A 159 -10.45 -9.14 5.70
C GLN A 159 -9.22 -8.23 5.81
N PHE A 160 -9.13 -7.40 6.86
CA PHE A 160 -7.97 -6.52 7.09
C PHE A 160 -6.84 -7.23 7.86
N GLN A 161 -7.15 -8.00 8.91
CA GLN A 161 -6.13 -8.71 9.71
C GLN A 161 -5.35 -9.73 8.85
N ARG A 162 -5.96 -10.26 7.79
CA ARG A 162 -5.31 -11.04 6.71
C ARG A 162 -3.98 -10.44 6.25
N LEU A 163 -3.88 -9.11 6.15
CA LEU A 163 -2.69 -8.41 5.64
C LEU A 163 -1.45 -8.59 6.54
N ARG A 164 -1.60 -9.11 7.76
CA ARG A 164 -0.47 -9.53 8.64
C ARG A 164 0.27 -10.75 8.11
N HIS A 165 -0.35 -11.50 7.20
CA HIS A 165 0.13 -12.76 6.66
C HIS A 165 0.56 -12.63 5.19
N ILE A 166 0.86 -11.40 4.74
CA ILE A 166 1.31 -11.09 3.38
C ILE A 166 2.52 -10.14 3.45
N LYS A 167 3.71 -10.65 3.12
CA LYS A 167 4.96 -9.87 3.10
C LYS A 167 4.88 -8.71 2.11
N GLN A 168 5.25 -7.51 2.54
CA GLN A 168 5.26 -6.30 1.72
C GLN A 168 6.08 -6.52 0.44
N LEU A 169 7.28 -7.09 0.60
CA LEU A 169 8.29 -7.29 -0.45
C LEU A 169 8.40 -8.75 -0.91
N GLY A 170 7.40 -9.58 -0.63
CA GLY A 170 7.31 -10.95 -1.15
C GLY A 170 8.57 -11.80 -0.89
N GLY A 171 9.14 -12.36 -1.95
CA GLY A 171 10.33 -13.20 -1.89
C GLY A 171 11.62 -12.46 -1.51
N THR A 172 11.61 -11.12 -1.49
CA THR A 172 12.74 -10.28 -1.06
C THR A 172 13.14 -10.53 0.39
N TYR A 173 12.20 -10.95 1.26
CA TYR A 173 12.49 -11.38 2.63
C TYR A 173 13.53 -12.52 2.70
N LEU A 174 13.53 -13.41 1.71
CA LEU A 174 14.49 -14.51 1.58
C LEU A 174 15.85 -14.05 1.00
N VAL A 175 16.09 -12.74 0.90
CA VAL A 175 17.37 -12.11 0.55
C VAL A 175 17.77 -11.08 1.60
N PHE A 176 16.83 -10.22 1.99
CA PHE A 176 16.99 -9.19 3.01
C PHE A 176 16.22 -9.62 4.26
N PRO A 177 16.87 -10.22 5.28
CA PRO A 177 16.17 -10.79 6.44
C PRO A 177 15.46 -9.74 7.30
N GLY A 178 15.83 -8.46 7.18
CA GLY A 178 15.12 -7.34 7.82
C GLY A 178 13.77 -7.00 7.16
N ALA A 179 13.53 -7.39 5.90
CA ALA A 179 12.29 -7.18 5.15
C ALA A 179 11.18 -8.17 5.57
N SER A 180 10.98 -8.32 6.88
CA SER A 180 10.00 -9.22 7.51
C SER A 180 8.59 -8.63 7.61
N HIS A 181 8.44 -7.34 7.26
CA HIS A 181 7.21 -6.58 7.35
C HIS A 181 6.16 -6.98 6.31
N ASN A 182 4.92 -6.65 6.64
CA ASN A 182 3.71 -7.12 5.98
C ASN A 182 2.85 -5.91 5.53
N ARG A 183 1.89 -6.19 4.65
CA ARG A 183 0.95 -5.19 4.12
C ARG A 183 0.12 -4.50 5.20
N PHE A 184 -0.10 -5.16 6.36
CA PHE A 184 -0.89 -4.62 7.48
C PHE A 184 -0.33 -3.30 8.03
N GLU A 185 0.92 -3.30 8.49
CA GLU A 185 1.55 -2.13 9.11
C GLU A 185 1.78 -0.99 8.11
N HIS A 186 2.05 -1.34 6.84
CA HIS A 186 2.05 -0.39 5.72
C HIS A 186 0.68 0.26 5.52
N SER A 187 -0.40 -0.52 5.41
CA SER A 187 -1.77 -0.01 5.25
C SER A 187 -2.20 0.92 6.39
N VAL A 188 -1.82 0.61 7.64
CA VAL A 188 -2.05 1.49 8.79
C VAL A 188 -1.28 2.82 8.66
N GLY A 189 -0.01 2.77 8.24
CA GLY A 189 0.80 3.96 7.99
C GLY A 189 0.29 4.83 6.83
N VAL A 190 -0.17 4.22 5.73
CA VAL A 190 -0.80 4.93 4.61
C VAL A 190 -2.12 5.59 5.05
N GLY A 191 -2.97 4.90 5.80
CA GLY A 191 -4.18 5.50 6.39
C GLY A 191 -3.88 6.67 7.34
N TYR A 192 -2.80 6.58 8.12
CA TYR A 192 -2.30 7.69 8.96
C TYR A 192 -1.82 8.87 8.12
N LEU A 193 -0.96 8.65 7.13
CA LEU A 193 -0.41 9.71 6.27
C LEU A 193 -1.50 10.38 5.40
N ALA A 194 -2.49 9.63 4.93
CA ALA A 194 -3.65 10.15 4.22
C ALA A 194 -4.44 11.14 5.12
N GLY A 195 -4.67 10.76 6.38
CA GLY A 195 -5.24 11.64 7.40
C GLY A 195 -4.38 12.87 7.67
N CYS A 196 -3.06 12.71 7.82
CA CYS A 196 -2.13 13.81 8.01
C CYS A 196 -2.19 14.83 6.86
N LEU A 197 -2.22 14.39 5.60
CA LEU A 197 -2.32 15.27 4.44
C LEU A 197 -3.70 15.94 4.36
N GLY A 198 -4.78 15.18 4.56
CA GLY A 198 -6.15 15.72 4.56
C GLY A 198 -6.36 16.80 5.61
N MET A 199 -5.89 16.58 6.84
CA MET A 199 -5.92 17.58 7.92
C MET A 199 -4.99 18.77 7.63
N ALA A 200 -3.77 18.52 7.16
CA ALA A 200 -2.82 19.58 6.79
C ALA A 200 -3.37 20.55 5.73
N LEU A 201 -4.12 20.05 4.74
CA LEU A 201 -4.78 20.87 3.73
C LEU A 201 -6.00 21.61 4.32
N ARG A 202 -6.84 20.93 5.12
CA ARG A 202 -8.00 21.52 5.80
C ARG A 202 -7.61 22.70 6.67
N ASP A 203 -6.58 22.52 7.51
CA ASP A 203 -6.23 23.48 8.56
C ASP A 203 -5.49 24.71 7.98
N ARG A 204 -4.82 24.57 6.83
CA ARG A 204 -4.17 25.69 6.11
C ARG A 204 -5.08 26.43 5.15
N GLN A 205 -6.14 25.79 4.68
CA GLN A 205 -7.04 26.32 3.66
C GLN A 205 -8.49 25.96 3.99
N PRO A 206 -9.09 26.62 5.01
CA PRO A 206 -10.50 26.40 5.37
C PRO A 206 -11.47 26.64 4.21
N GLU A 207 -11.09 27.47 3.22
CA GLU A 207 -11.86 27.76 2.00
C GLU A 207 -12.02 26.54 1.07
N LEU A 208 -11.34 25.43 1.34
CA LEU A 208 -11.52 24.16 0.63
C LEU A 208 -12.73 23.36 1.15
N CYS A 209 -13.32 23.74 2.29
CA CYS A 209 -14.46 23.07 2.92
C CYS A 209 -14.25 21.55 3.08
N ILE A 210 -13.04 21.16 3.47
CA ILE A 210 -12.67 19.77 3.80
C ILE A 210 -13.28 19.44 5.16
N THR A 211 -14.24 18.53 5.17
CA THR A 211 -14.99 18.13 6.37
C THR A 211 -14.28 17.01 7.14
N LYS A 212 -14.72 16.72 8.37
CA LYS A 212 -14.29 15.51 9.09
C LYS A 212 -14.66 14.23 8.34
N GLN A 213 -15.82 14.21 7.69
CA GLN A 213 -16.28 13.13 6.82
C GLN A 213 -15.30 12.90 5.66
N ASP A 214 -14.87 13.95 4.96
CA ASP A 214 -13.87 13.82 3.88
C ASP A 214 -12.54 13.23 4.38
N VAL A 215 -12.04 13.70 5.54
CA VAL A 215 -10.80 13.17 6.14
C VAL A 215 -10.97 11.70 6.50
N LEU A 216 -12.09 11.29 7.10
CA LEU A 216 -12.36 9.87 7.41
C LEU A 216 -12.41 9.02 6.14
N CYS A 217 -13.08 9.46 5.07
CA CYS A 217 -13.11 8.73 3.80
C CYS A 217 -11.71 8.60 3.17
N VAL A 218 -10.89 9.64 3.24
CA VAL A 218 -9.49 9.61 2.78
C VAL A 218 -8.66 8.64 3.64
N GLN A 219 -8.86 8.60 4.96
CA GLN A 219 -8.19 7.66 5.85
C GLN A 219 -8.62 6.21 5.60
N ILE A 220 -9.90 5.95 5.38
CA ILE A 220 -10.41 4.60 5.05
C ILE A 220 -9.88 4.16 3.68
N ALA A 221 -9.84 5.05 2.68
CA ALA A 221 -9.23 4.72 1.38
C ALA A 221 -7.74 4.39 1.52
N GLY A 222 -6.97 5.19 2.27
CA GLY A 222 -5.55 4.92 2.56
C GLY A 222 -5.34 3.62 3.33
N LEU A 223 -6.22 3.31 4.28
CA LEU A 223 -6.21 2.04 5.00
C LEU A 223 -6.51 0.85 4.08
N CYS A 224 -7.53 0.96 3.21
CA CYS A 224 -8.07 -0.16 2.45
C CYS A 224 -7.44 -0.37 1.05
N HIS A 225 -6.52 0.51 0.61
CA HIS A 225 -5.98 0.48 -0.76
C HIS A 225 -5.30 -0.85 -1.14
N ASP A 226 -4.79 -1.57 -0.15
CA ASP A 226 -3.96 -2.77 -0.29
C ASP A 226 -4.64 -4.10 0.07
N LEU A 227 -5.93 -4.06 0.44
CA LEU A 227 -6.73 -5.24 0.81
C LEU A 227 -6.69 -6.38 -0.22
N GLY A 228 -6.55 -6.02 -1.50
CA GLY A 228 -6.55 -6.92 -2.65
C GLY A 228 -5.23 -7.60 -2.97
N HIS A 229 -4.14 -7.34 -2.22
CA HIS A 229 -2.89 -8.06 -2.45
C HIS A 229 -3.01 -9.55 -2.14
N GLY A 230 -2.37 -10.38 -2.97
CA GLY A 230 -2.29 -11.83 -2.78
C GLY A 230 -1.02 -12.27 -2.05
N PRO A 231 -0.84 -13.59 -1.85
CA PRO A 231 0.38 -14.17 -1.30
C PRO A 231 1.65 -13.66 -1.99
N PHE A 232 2.62 -13.18 -1.21
CA PHE A 232 3.86 -12.55 -1.67
C PHE A 232 3.65 -11.26 -2.49
N SER A 233 2.60 -10.50 -2.19
CA SER A 233 2.29 -9.18 -2.77
C SER A 233 2.33 -9.16 -4.32
N HIS A 234 3.34 -8.51 -4.91
CA HIS A 234 3.45 -8.32 -6.37
C HIS A 234 3.80 -9.59 -7.15
N MET A 235 4.22 -10.66 -6.48
CA MET A 235 4.33 -11.97 -7.12
C MET A 235 2.97 -12.48 -7.58
N PHE A 236 1.89 -12.19 -6.83
CA PHE A 236 0.59 -12.80 -7.09
C PHE A 236 -0.10 -12.23 -8.33
N ASP A 237 -0.23 -10.90 -8.44
CA ASP A 237 -0.77 -10.20 -9.62
C ASP A 237 0.23 -10.16 -10.77
N GLY A 238 1.52 -9.97 -10.48
CA GLY A 238 2.57 -9.81 -11.50
C GLY A 238 3.06 -11.12 -12.14
N LEU A 239 3.06 -12.25 -11.42
CA LEU A 239 3.66 -13.51 -11.90
C LEU A 239 2.71 -14.71 -11.84
N PHE A 240 1.96 -14.91 -10.74
CA PHE A 240 1.13 -16.11 -10.58
C PHE A 240 -0.17 -16.06 -11.38
N ILE A 241 -1.02 -15.07 -11.16
CA ILE A 241 -2.31 -14.96 -11.86
C ILE A 241 -2.14 -14.90 -13.39
N PRO A 242 -1.17 -14.15 -13.98
CA PRO A 242 -0.95 -14.16 -15.43
C PRO A 242 -0.53 -15.53 -16.00
N LYS A 243 0.13 -16.38 -15.21
CA LYS A 243 0.53 -17.75 -15.63
C LYS A 243 -0.59 -18.76 -15.41
N ALA A 244 -1.30 -18.69 -14.28
CA ALA A 244 -2.37 -19.62 -13.93
C ALA A 244 -3.66 -19.33 -14.69
N ARG A 245 -3.90 -18.05 -15.07
CA ARG A 245 -5.11 -17.59 -15.78
C ARG A 245 -4.77 -16.66 -16.96
N PRO A 246 -4.10 -17.17 -18.01
CA PRO A 246 -3.76 -16.38 -19.19
C PRO A 246 -5.00 -15.68 -19.78
N GLY A 247 -4.83 -14.41 -20.18
CA GLY A 247 -5.90 -13.59 -20.74
C GLY A 247 -6.82 -12.91 -19.71
N LYS A 248 -6.89 -13.36 -18.45
CA LYS A 248 -7.65 -12.66 -17.41
C LYS A 248 -6.86 -11.45 -16.90
N LYS A 249 -7.33 -10.24 -17.21
CA LYS A 249 -6.82 -9.00 -16.60
C LYS A 249 -7.27 -8.97 -15.14
N TRP A 250 -6.32 -8.96 -14.22
CA TRP A 250 -6.55 -8.83 -12.80
C TRP A 250 -5.47 -7.92 -12.20
N LYS A 251 -5.85 -7.08 -11.25
CA LYS A 251 -5.02 -6.06 -10.61
C LYS A 251 -5.40 -5.99 -9.14
N HIS A 252 -4.42 -5.82 -8.25
CA HIS A 252 -4.67 -5.78 -6.81
C HIS A 252 -5.58 -4.61 -6.43
N GLU A 253 -5.55 -3.46 -7.12
CA GLU A 253 -6.42 -2.31 -6.78
C GLU A 253 -7.92 -2.63 -6.95
N MET A 254 -8.31 -3.41 -7.97
CA MET A 254 -9.70 -3.82 -8.15
C MET A 254 -10.09 -4.91 -7.13
N ALA A 255 -9.16 -5.79 -6.78
CA ALA A 255 -9.36 -6.75 -5.69
C ALA A 255 -9.48 -6.05 -4.32
N SER A 256 -8.81 -4.91 -4.11
CA SER A 256 -8.96 -4.09 -2.91
C SER A 256 -10.36 -3.48 -2.83
N VAL A 257 -10.91 -3.03 -3.96
CA VAL A 257 -12.31 -2.58 -4.06
C VAL A 257 -13.29 -3.71 -3.74
N GLN A 258 -13.09 -4.91 -4.32
CA GLN A 258 -13.94 -6.08 -4.06
C GLN A 258 -13.86 -6.55 -2.61
N MET A 259 -12.66 -6.60 -2.03
CA MET A 259 -12.43 -6.95 -0.64
C MET A 259 -12.97 -5.89 0.32
N PHE A 260 -12.93 -4.61 -0.05
CA PHE A 260 -13.55 -3.52 0.71
C PHE A 260 -15.07 -3.67 0.79
N ASP A 261 -15.75 -3.91 -0.34
CA ASP A 261 -17.20 -4.14 -0.36
C ASP A 261 -17.58 -5.38 0.48
N HIS A 262 -16.84 -6.48 0.35
CA HIS A 262 -17.02 -7.68 1.18
C HIS A 262 -16.78 -7.41 2.68
N LEU A 263 -15.73 -6.66 3.03
CA LEU A 263 -15.43 -6.27 4.41
C LEU A 263 -16.56 -5.44 5.01
N VAL A 264 -17.07 -4.43 4.29
CA VAL A 264 -18.20 -3.59 4.73
C VAL A 264 -19.47 -4.41 4.94
N GLN A 265 -19.77 -5.33 4.01
CA GLN A 265 -20.96 -6.17 4.05
C GLN A 265 -20.93 -7.19 5.19
N GLU A 266 -19.89 -8.04 5.26
CA GLU A 266 -19.82 -9.14 6.25
C GLU A 266 -19.73 -8.64 7.70
N ASN A 267 -19.07 -7.49 7.92
CA ASN A 267 -18.90 -6.92 9.26
C ASN A 267 -19.98 -5.88 9.62
N ALA A 268 -21.01 -5.75 8.77
CA ALA A 268 -22.13 -4.81 8.93
C ALA A 268 -21.67 -3.38 9.28
N LEU A 269 -20.73 -2.83 8.49
CA LEU A 269 -20.11 -1.53 8.78
C LEU A 269 -20.95 -0.33 8.33
N GLU A 270 -21.92 -0.48 7.43
CA GLU A 270 -22.73 0.66 6.96
C GLU A 270 -23.43 1.45 8.10
N PRO A 271 -24.12 0.81 9.08
CA PRO A 271 -24.67 1.53 10.23
C PRO A 271 -23.60 2.23 11.08
N VAL A 272 -22.39 1.65 11.18
CA VAL A 272 -21.26 2.20 11.94
C VAL A 272 -20.66 3.42 11.21
N MET A 273 -20.59 3.38 9.89
CA MET A 273 -20.20 4.52 9.06
C MET A 273 -21.20 5.69 9.22
N LEU A 274 -22.51 5.40 9.18
CA LEU A 274 -23.57 6.37 9.42
C LEU A 274 -23.50 6.96 10.84
N GLN A 275 -23.28 6.13 11.87
CA GLN A 275 -23.05 6.54 13.26
C GLN A 275 -21.90 7.57 13.38
N HIS A 276 -20.82 7.39 12.62
CA HIS A 276 -19.67 8.29 12.60
C HIS A 276 -19.79 9.45 11.58
N GLY A 277 -20.97 9.65 10.99
CA GLY A 277 -21.29 10.81 10.16
C GLY A 277 -20.89 10.72 8.69
N LEU A 278 -20.62 9.51 8.18
CA LEU A 278 -20.50 9.27 6.74
C LEU A 278 -21.88 9.23 6.08
N ARG A 279 -21.92 9.42 4.76
CA ARG A 279 -23.13 9.45 3.93
C ARG A 279 -23.02 8.40 2.82
N LEU A 280 -23.98 7.48 2.81
CA LEU A 280 -24.02 6.37 1.87
C LEU A 280 -25.09 6.63 0.79
N PRO A 281 -24.86 6.23 -0.48
CA PRO A 281 -23.72 5.47 -0.98
C PRO A 281 -22.47 6.31 -1.32
N ASP A 282 -22.57 7.64 -1.40
CA ASP A 282 -21.54 8.54 -1.91
C ASP A 282 -20.13 8.31 -1.32
N ASP A 283 -20.04 8.07 -0.02
CA ASP A 283 -18.75 7.83 0.65
C ASP A 283 -18.13 6.46 0.31
N LEU A 284 -18.94 5.42 0.11
CA LEU A 284 -18.44 4.11 -0.35
C LEU A 284 -17.88 4.24 -1.77
N THR A 285 -18.60 4.95 -2.65
CA THR A 285 -18.12 5.28 -4.00
C THR A 285 -16.83 6.08 -3.95
N PHE A 286 -16.76 7.14 -3.13
CA PHE A 286 -15.56 7.97 -2.98
C PHE A 286 -14.35 7.19 -2.45
N ILE A 287 -14.55 6.27 -1.50
CA ILE A 287 -13.47 5.41 -0.99
C ILE A 287 -12.95 4.49 -2.11
N LYS A 288 -13.84 3.80 -2.83
CA LYS A 288 -13.48 2.89 -3.93
C LYS A 288 -12.76 3.61 -5.08
N GLU A 289 -13.24 4.79 -5.44
CA GLU A 289 -12.64 5.62 -6.50
C GLU A 289 -11.23 6.12 -6.16
N GLN A 290 -10.92 6.37 -4.88
CA GLN A 290 -9.57 6.75 -4.46
C GLN A 290 -8.56 5.60 -4.55
N ILE A 291 -9.03 4.34 -4.54
CA ILE A 291 -8.20 3.14 -4.65
C ILE A 291 -7.98 2.79 -6.13
N ALA A 292 -9.08 2.56 -6.86
CA ALA A 292 -9.04 2.07 -8.24
C ALA A 292 -8.99 3.17 -9.32
N GLY A 293 -9.44 4.39 -9.01
CA GLY A 293 -9.80 5.41 -10.01
C GLY A 293 -11.29 5.35 -10.39
N PRO A 294 -11.72 6.05 -11.48
CA PRO A 294 -13.11 6.10 -11.91
C PRO A 294 -13.70 4.70 -12.16
N LEU A 295 -14.78 4.35 -11.46
CA LEU A 295 -15.29 2.97 -11.44
C LEU A 295 -15.83 2.51 -12.80
N GLU A 296 -16.50 3.37 -13.55
CA GLU A 296 -16.99 3.04 -14.91
C GLU A 296 -15.84 2.71 -15.88
N SER A 297 -14.73 3.44 -15.79
CA SER A 297 -13.52 3.16 -16.56
C SER A 297 -12.81 1.89 -16.07
N ALA A 298 -12.80 1.63 -14.75
CA ALA A 298 -12.17 0.45 -14.16
C ALA A 298 -12.92 -0.85 -14.46
N VAL A 299 -14.26 -0.80 -14.68
CA VAL A 299 -15.05 -1.94 -15.17
C VAL A 299 -14.67 -2.28 -16.62
N LEU A 300 -14.58 -1.28 -17.51
CA LEU A 300 -14.14 -1.50 -18.90
C LEU A 300 -12.73 -2.11 -18.99
N ASP A 301 -11.81 -1.66 -18.14
CA ASP A 301 -10.45 -2.20 -18.04
C ASP A 301 -10.43 -3.71 -17.67
N SER A 302 -11.48 -4.17 -16.94
CA SER A 302 -11.65 -5.57 -16.51
C SER A 302 -12.34 -6.47 -17.55
N THR A 303 -13.17 -5.92 -18.45
CA THR A 303 -13.90 -6.69 -19.48
C THR A 303 -13.07 -6.98 -20.75
N GLY A 304 -11.79 -6.59 -20.76
CA GLY A 304 -10.80 -7.03 -21.75
C GLY A 304 -10.44 -5.97 -22.79
N GLU A 305 -11.29 -5.00 -23.08
CA GLU A 305 -11.04 -3.97 -24.08
C GLU A 305 -10.35 -2.74 -23.47
N GLY A 306 -9.16 -2.38 -23.96
CA GLY A 306 -8.72 -0.97 -23.88
C GLY A 306 -7.73 -0.51 -22.79
N TRP A 307 -6.82 -1.35 -22.26
CA TRP A 307 -5.61 -0.77 -21.62
C TRP A 307 -4.64 -0.26 -22.71
N SER A 308 -4.95 0.91 -23.26
CA SER A 308 -3.91 1.74 -23.86
C SER A 308 -3.01 2.19 -22.70
N SER A 309 -1.72 1.89 -22.77
CA SER A 309 -0.79 2.08 -21.65
C SER A 309 -0.28 3.53 -21.57
N HIS A 310 -1.23 4.45 -21.62
CA HIS A 310 -1.13 5.88 -21.54
C HIS A 310 -2.21 6.38 -20.58
N PRO A 311 -1.92 7.36 -19.72
CA PRO A 311 -2.93 8.40 -19.55
C PRO A 311 -3.11 9.00 -20.94
N SER A 312 -4.27 8.75 -21.56
CA SER A 312 -4.83 9.74 -22.47
C SER A 312 -4.77 11.09 -21.75
N GLN A 313 -4.58 12.19 -22.47
CA GLN A 313 -4.51 13.50 -21.84
C GLN A 313 -5.82 13.74 -21.06
N CYS A 314 -5.81 13.54 -19.74
CA CYS A 314 -6.89 13.91 -18.82
C CYS A 314 -6.95 15.44 -18.62
N ASP A 315 -6.69 16.15 -19.71
CA ASP A 315 -6.56 17.58 -19.90
C ASP A 315 -6.53 17.86 -21.42
N MET A 316 -7.63 17.54 -22.12
CA MET A 316 -8.07 18.33 -23.28
C MET A 316 -9.54 18.14 -23.72
N PHE A 317 -10.12 16.93 -23.76
CA PHE A 317 -11.47 16.74 -24.36
C PHE A 317 -12.42 15.70 -23.71
N THR A 318 -12.34 15.45 -22.40
CA THR A 318 -13.51 14.95 -21.65
C THR A 318 -14.21 16.11 -20.94
N PRO A 319 -15.38 16.59 -21.41
CA PRO A 319 -16.05 17.76 -20.84
C PRO A 319 -16.73 17.49 -19.48
N GLN A 320 -16.69 16.24 -18.99
CA GLN A 320 -17.31 15.83 -17.73
C GLN A 320 -16.28 15.29 -16.74
N TRP A 321 -16.55 15.59 -15.47
CA TRP A 321 -15.81 15.10 -14.31
C TRP A 321 -16.11 13.60 -14.12
N PRO A 322 -15.11 12.70 -14.13
CA PRO A 322 -15.34 11.25 -14.24
C PRO A 322 -15.61 10.55 -12.91
N TYR A 323 -15.64 11.28 -11.80
CA TYR A 323 -15.86 10.71 -10.46
C TYR A 323 -17.23 11.11 -9.93
N GLN A 324 -17.87 10.19 -9.22
CA GLN A 324 -19.21 10.33 -8.67
C GLN A 324 -19.17 10.60 -7.16
N GLY A 325 -18.22 10.01 -6.42
CA GLY A 325 -18.19 10.06 -4.96
C GLY A 325 -17.93 11.46 -4.36
N ARG A 326 -17.26 12.34 -5.11
CA ARG A 326 -17.07 13.77 -4.78
C ARG A 326 -17.08 14.63 -6.05
N PRO A 327 -17.56 15.89 -5.97
CA PRO A 327 -17.59 16.80 -7.11
C PRO A 327 -16.20 17.38 -7.44
N MET A 328 -16.04 17.93 -8.64
CA MET A 328 -14.76 18.46 -9.15
C MET A 328 -14.09 19.51 -8.24
N GLN A 329 -14.86 20.26 -7.44
CA GLN A 329 -14.34 21.24 -6.47
C GLN A 329 -13.53 20.59 -5.34
N LYS A 330 -13.65 19.26 -5.14
CA LYS A 330 -12.85 18.44 -4.21
C LYS A 330 -11.88 17.47 -4.92
N SER A 331 -11.59 17.72 -6.19
CA SER A 331 -10.69 16.90 -7.03
C SER A 331 -9.33 16.58 -6.41
N PHE A 332 -8.74 17.53 -5.67
CA PHE A 332 -7.46 17.36 -4.96
C PHE A 332 -7.47 16.21 -3.93
N LEU A 333 -8.62 15.76 -3.41
CA LEU A 333 -8.67 14.62 -2.48
C LEU A 333 -8.27 13.30 -3.14
N TYR A 334 -8.58 13.13 -4.43
CA TYR A 334 -8.17 11.97 -5.23
C TYR A 334 -6.66 11.94 -5.54
N GLU A 335 -5.93 13.01 -5.23
CA GLU A 335 -4.47 13.07 -5.35
C GLU A 335 -3.74 12.64 -4.06
N ILE A 336 -4.47 12.21 -3.01
CA ILE A 336 -3.89 11.82 -1.70
C ILE A 336 -3.43 10.36 -1.66
N VAL A 337 -4.35 9.41 -1.91
CA VAL A 337 -4.12 7.97 -1.64
C VAL A 337 -3.42 7.25 -2.80
N ALA A 338 -3.95 7.32 -4.01
CA ALA A 338 -3.35 6.73 -5.20
C ALA A 338 -3.38 7.72 -6.37
N ASN A 339 -2.33 8.52 -6.50
CA ASN A 339 -2.30 9.66 -7.41
C ASN A 339 -2.00 9.22 -8.85
N LYS A 340 -3.04 8.79 -9.57
CA LYS A 340 -2.94 8.27 -10.96
C LYS A 340 -2.42 9.32 -11.98
N ARG A 341 -2.27 10.59 -11.59
CA ARG A 341 -1.82 11.70 -12.47
C ARG A 341 -0.30 11.84 -12.54
N ASN A 342 0.40 11.72 -11.41
CA ASN A 342 1.86 11.89 -11.34
C ASN A 342 2.58 10.95 -10.37
N GLY A 343 1.84 10.06 -9.68
CA GLY A 343 2.40 9.08 -8.75
C GLY A 343 3.02 9.70 -7.49
N ILE A 344 2.58 10.89 -7.06
CA ILE A 344 2.97 11.47 -5.76
C ILE A 344 1.79 11.37 -4.80
N ASP A 345 1.85 10.40 -3.89
CA ASP A 345 0.78 10.00 -2.98
C ASP A 345 1.35 9.44 -1.67
N VAL A 346 0.48 9.27 -0.66
CA VAL A 346 0.89 8.84 0.69
C VAL A 346 1.30 7.37 0.78
N ASP A 347 0.86 6.53 -0.16
CA ASP A 347 1.33 5.14 -0.35
C ASP A 347 2.86 5.10 -0.41
N LYS A 348 3.43 5.84 -1.37
CA LYS A 348 4.88 5.94 -1.58
C LYS A 348 5.62 6.51 -0.39
N TRP A 349 5.00 7.45 0.33
CA TRP A 349 5.65 8.09 1.48
C TRP A 349 5.81 7.11 2.65
N ASP A 350 4.83 6.23 2.87
CA ASP A 350 4.99 5.14 3.83
C ASP A 350 6.02 4.13 3.33
N TYR A 351 5.83 3.52 2.15
CA TYR A 351 6.69 2.40 1.78
C TYR A 351 8.14 2.82 1.51
N PHE A 352 8.44 4.04 1.03
CA PHE A 352 9.83 4.50 0.96
C PHE A 352 10.47 4.54 2.35
N ALA A 353 9.78 5.06 3.36
CA ALA A 353 10.31 5.13 4.71
C ALA A 353 10.39 3.74 5.37
N ARG A 354 9.34 2.93 5.22
CA ARG A 354 9.19 1.59 5.80
C ARG A 354 10.13 0.58 5.17
N ASP A 355 10.22 0.51 3.85
CA ASP A 355 11.11 -0.42 3.16
C ASP A 355 12.56 -0.03 3.39
N CYS A 356 12.91 1.26 3.34
CA CYS A 356 14.26 1.72 3.69
C CYS A 356 14.67 1.26 5.09
N TYR A 357 13.81 1.46 6.09
CA TYR A 357 14.06 1.02 7.47
C TYR A 357 14.31 -0.50 7.57
N HIS A 358 13.44 -1.32 6.95
CA HIS A 358 13.54 -2.77 7.01
C HIS A 358 14.65 -3.37 6.12
N LEU A 359 15.03 -2.70 5.03
CA LEU A 359 16.11 -3.11 4.13
C LEU A 359 17.50 -2.65 4.59
N GLY A 360 17.58 -1.75 5.57
CA GLY A 360 18.84 -1.10 5.96
C GLY A 360 19.36 -0.11 4.89
N ILE A 361 18.46 0.51 4.14
CA ILE A 361 18.74 1.51 3.11
C ILE A 361 18.32 2.88 3.64
N GLN A 362 19.08 3.94 3.35
CA GLN A 362 18.69 5.29 3.74
C GLN A 362 17.56 5.84 2.84
N ASN A 363 16.46 6.30 3.44
CA ASN A 363 15.43 7.09 2.75
C ASN A 363 15.88 8.55 2.67
N ASN A 364 15.92 9.11 1.47
CA ASN A 364 16.28 10.52 1.24
C ASN A 364 15.07 11.45 1.09
N PHE A 365 13.84 10.93 1.05
CA PHE A 365 12.63 11.72 0.90
C PHE A 365 11.98 12.08 2.26
N ASP A 366 11.91 13.38 2.56
CA ASP A 366 11.21 13.90 3.75
C ASP A 366 9.74 14.25 3.45
N TYR A 367 8.85 13.30 3.71
CA TYR A 367 7.41 13.48 3.61
C TYR A 367 6.86 14.47 4.67
N LYS A 368 7.48 14.61 5.85
CA LYS A 368 7.05 15.57 6.89
C LYS A 368 7.30 16.99 6.45
N ARG A 369 8.38 17.24 5.70
CA ARG A 369 8.65 18.49 5.02
C ARG A 369 7.68 18.73 3.87
N PHE A 370 7.43 17.74 3.01
CA PHE A 370 6.44 17.88 1.93
C PHE A 370 5.05 18.22 2.49
N LEU A 371 4.61 17.51 3.54
CA LEU A 371 3.36 17.77 4.26
C LEU A 371 3.23 19.24 4.69
N LYS A 372 4.32 19.89 5.16
CA LYS A 372 4.32 21.31 5.56
C LYS A 372 4.18 22.29 4.39
N PHE A 373 4.65 21.91 3.19
CA PHE A 373 4.63 22.74 1.99
C PHE A 373 3.49 22.42 1.01
N ALA A 374 2.67 21.40 1.27
CA ALA A 374 1.48 21.13 0.46
C ALA A 374 0.41 22.23 0.62
N ARG A 375 -0.13 22.67 -0.52
CA ARG A 375 -1.30 23.57 -0.67
C ARG A 375 -2.19 23.06 -1.80
N VAL A 376 -3.40 23.60 -1.92
CA VAL A 376 -4.28 23.42 -3.09
C VAL A 376 -4.37 24.73 -3.84
N CYS A 377 -4.08 24.67 -5.14
CA CYS A 377 -4.23 25.79 -6.08
C CYS A 377 -5.16 25.38 -7.22
N GLU A 378 -5.76 26.36 -7.90
CA GLU A 378 -6.58 26.11 -9.09
C GLU A 378 -5.72 26.10 -10.36
N VAL A 379 -5.95 25.12 -11.23
CA VAL A 379 -5.38 25.02 -12.57
C VAL A 379 -6.48 24.63 -13.54
N LYS A 380 -6.72 25.46 -14.56
CA LYS A 380 -7.73 25.22 -15.61
C LYS A 380 -9.12 24.83 -15.04
N GLY A 381 -9.58 25.51 -13.98
CA GLY A 381 -10.88 25.24 -13.34
C GLY A 381 -10.93 24.03 -12.41
N ARG A 382 -9.81 23.32 -12.20
CA ARG A 382 -9.71 22.17 -11.29
C ARG A 382 -8.74 22.47 -10.14
N LYS A 383 -9.07 22.02 -8.93
CA LYS A 383 -8.23 22.21 -7.73
C LYS A 383 -7.25 21.04 -7.58
N HIS A 384 -5.96 21.35 -7.44
CA HIS A 384 -4.89 20.36 -7.39
C HIS A 384 -3.95 20.59 -6.21
N ILE A 385 -3.43 19.49 -5.65
CA ILE A 385 -2.32 19.54 -4.70
C ILE A 385 -1.09 20.09 -5.41
N CYS A 386 -0.57 21.19 -4.87
CA CYS A 386 0.61 21.89 -5.31
C CYS A 386 1.63 21.92 -4.17
N THR A 387 2.91 21.77 -4.50
CA THR A 387 3.99 21.90 -3.51
C THR A 387 4.75 23.20 -3.71
N ARG A 388 5.63 23.53 -2.78
CA ARG A 388 6.38 24.78 -2.85
C ARG A 388 7.51 24.69 -3.90
N ASP A 389 7.70 25.73 -4.71
CA ASP A 389 8.73 25.85 -5.76
C ASP A 389 10.09 25.20 -5.44
N LYS A 390 10.70 25.54 -4.31
CA LYS A 390 12.00 25.04 -3.82
C LYS A 390 12.02 23.55 -3.45
N GLU A 391 10.88 22.87 -3.38
CA GLU A 391 10.77 21.45 -3.05
C GLU A 391 10.89 20.56 -4.30
N VAL A 392 11.09 21.14 -5.48
CA VAL A 392 11.32 20.40 -6.73
C VAL A 392 12.52 19.44 -6.65
N GLY A 393 13.58 19.80 -5.92
CA GLY A 393 14.72 18.90 -5.64
C GLY A 393 14.30 17.66 -4.85
N ASN A 394 13.64 17.87 -3.70
CA ASN A 394 13.11 16.79 -2.85
C ASN A 394 12.17 15.83 -3.62
N LEU A 395 11.45 16.32 -4.63
CA LEU A 395 10.66 15.46 -5.51
C LEU A 395 11.49 14.64 -6.51
N TYR A 396 12.59 15.18 -7.04
CA TYR A 396 13.54 14.37 -7.81
C TYR A 396 14.23 13.32 -6.92
N ASP A 397 14.60 13.68 -5.69
CA ASP A 397 15.17 12.77 -4.69
C ASP A 397 14.19 11.65 -4.32
N MET A 398 12.88 11.93 -4.30
CA MET A 398 11.82 10.95 -4.13
C MET A 398 11.83 9.87 -5.23
N PHE A 399 11.84 10.27 -6.50
CA PHE A 399 11.87 9.31 -7.62
C PHE A 399 13.25 8.63 -7.77
N HIS A 400 14.34 9.30 -7.38
CA HIS A 400 15.65 8.67 -7.25
C HIS A 400 15.63 7.56 -6.18
N THR A 401 15.05 7.84 -5.01
CA THR A 401 14.87 6.86 -3.91
C THR A 401 14.06 5.66 -4.39
N ARG A 402 12.95 5.88 -5.14
CA ARG A 402 12.20 4.80 -5.80
C ARG A 402 13.09 3.94 -6.70
N ASN A 403 13.86 4.56 -7.60
CA ASN A 403 14.76 3.83 -8.50
C ASN A 403 15.83 3.03 -7.72
N CYS A 404 16.39 3.59 -6.64
CA CYS A 404 17.33 2.88 -5.77
C CYS A 404 16.71 1.66 -5.10
N LEU A 405 15.49 1.78 -4.55
CA LEU A 405 14.76 0.67 -3.92
C LEU A 405 14.42 -0.43 -4.93
N HIS A 406 13.93 -0.05 -6.12
CA HIS A 406 13.71 -1.00 -7.21
C HIS A 406 15.01 -1.72 -7.60
N ARG A 407 16.10 -0.99 -7.92
CA ARG A 407 17.36 -1.60 -8.37
C ARG A 407 18.03 -2.49 -7.32
N ARG A 408 17.99 -2.10 -6.04
CA ARG A 408 18.72 -2.80 -4.96
C ARG A 408 17.90 -3.92 -4.31
N ALA A 409 16.58 -3.76 -4.17
CA ALA A 409 15.73 -4.67 -3.41
C ALA A 409 14.61 -5.29 -4.25
N TYR A 410 13.62 -4.51 -4.70
CA TYR A 410 12.40 -5.09 -5.32
C TYR A 410 12.67 -5.85 -6.62
N GLN A 411 13.71 -5.43 -7.34
CA GLN A 411 14.21 -6.06 -8.55
C GLN A 411 15.59 -6.67 -8.29
N HIS A 412 15.83 -7.22 -7.11
CA HIS A 412 17.06 -7.95 -6.80
C HIS A 412 17.08 -9.32 -7.49
N LYS A 413 18.13 -9.65 -8.24
CA LYS A 413 18.22 -10.90 -9.06
C LYS A 413 17.90 -12.19 -8.30
N VAL A 414 18.25 -12.27 -7.01
CA VAL A 414 17.93 -13.45 -6.17
C VAL A 414 16.48 -13.41 -5.64
N GLY A 415 15.88 -12.24 -5.45
CA GLY A 415 14.47 -12.10 -5.05
C GLY A 415 13.54 -12.55 -6.18
N ASN A 416 13.71 -11.95 -7.37
CA ASN A 416 12.89 -12.27 -8.55
C ASN A 416 12.92 -13.76 -8.94
N ILE A 417 14.07 -14.44 -8.79
CA ILE A 417 14.16 -15.87 -9.09
C ILE A 417 13.51 -16.75 -8.02
N ILE A 418 13.57 -16.36 -6.74
CA ILE A 418 12.82 -17.01 -5.66
C ILE A 418 11.32 -16.87 -5.94
N GLU A 419 10.82 -15.67 -6.23
CA GLU A 419 9.42 -15.45 -6.57
C GLU A 419 8.97 -16.22 -7.83
N THR A 420 9.86 -16.39 -8.81
CA THR A 420 9.57 -17.23 -9.97
C THR A 420 9.50 -18.72 -9.59
N MET A 421 10.34 -19.20 -8.68
CA MET A 421 10.27 -20.57 -8.15
C MET A 421 9.02 -20.80 -7.29
N ILE A 422 8.63 -19.85 -6.43
CA ILE A 422 7.36 -19.90 -5.67
C ILE A 422 6.19 -19.95 -6.64
N THR A 423 6.19 -19.09 -7.67
CA THR A 423 5.17 -19.09 -8.71
C THR A 423 5.06 -20.44 -9.43
N GLU A 424 6.19 -21.07 -9.78
CA GLU A 424 6.19 -22.40 -10.42
C GLU A 424 5.62 -23.48 -9.50
N ALA A 425 5.96 -23.45 -8.21
CA ALA A 425 5.36 -24.34 -7.21
C ALA A 425 3.85 -24.11 -7.07
N PHE A 426 3.40 -22.85 -7.05
CA PHE A 426 1.97 -22.51 -6.94
C PHE A 426 1.18 -22.95 -8.18
N VAL A 427 1.71 -22.75 -9.40
CA VAL A 427 1.07 -23.25 -10.63
C VAL A 427 0.94 -24.78 -10.62
N LYS A 428 1.93 -25.49 -10.07
CA LYS A 428 1.86 -26.95 -9.88
C LYS A 428 0.91 -27.38 -8.77
N ALA A 429 0.74 -26.55 -7.73
CA ALA A 429 -0.16 -26.83 -6.60
C ALA A 429 -1.62 -26.43 -6.85
N ASP A 430 -1.87 -25.49 -7.77
CA ASP A 430 -3.19 -24.90 -8.04
C ASP A 430 -4.32 -25.94 -8.25
N PRO A 431 -4.14 -27.03 -9.02
CA PRO A 431 -5.22 -28.03 -9.21
C PRO A 431 -5.55 -28.83 -7.95
N HIS A 432 -4.71 -28.78 -6.92
CA HIS A 432 -4.75 -29.67 -5.76
C HIS A 432 -5.12 -28.95 -4.46
N ILE A 433 -4.71 -27.68 -4.29
CA ILE A 433 -5.14 -26.87 -3.15
C ILE A 433 -6.64 -26.53 -3.28
N ARG A 434 -7.36 -26.66 -2.16
CA ARG A 434 -8.78 -26.35 -2.05
C ARG A 434 -9.00 -25.36 -0.91
N ILE A 435 -9.62 -24.22 -1.25
CA ILE A 435 -9.97 -23.15 -0.32
C ILE A 435 -11.49 -23.05 -0.30
N GLN A 436 -12.08 -23.21 0.88
CA GLN A 436 -13.53 -23.04 1.05
C GLN A 436 -13.88 -21.55 1.05
N GLY A 437 -14.85 -21.17 0.22
CA GLY A 437 -15.42 -19.83 0.15
C GLY A 437 -16.94 -19.84 0.32
N SER A 438 -17.59 -18.81 -0.22
CA SER A 438 -19.02 -18.55 0.00
C SER A 438 -19.91 -19.76 -0.29
N SER A 439 -20.90 -19.95 0.57
CA SER A 439 -21.86 -21.07 0.50
C SER A 439 -21.21 -22.47 0.49
N GLY A 440 -19.98 -22.61 0.99
CA GLY A 440 -19.26 -23.88 1.02
C GLY A 440 -18.65 -24.31 -0.32
N LYS A 441 -18.64 -23.43 -1.33
CA LYS A 441 -17.94 -23.68 -2.60
C LYS A 441 -16.44 -23.82 -2.37
N THR A 442 -15.76 -24.62 -3.19
CA THR A 442 -14.30 -24.77 -3.13
C THR A 442 -13.62 -24.16 -4.34
N PHE A 443 -12.56 -23.42 -4.07
CA PHE A 443 -11.76 -22.68 -5.05
C PHE A 443 -10.31 -23.18 -5.04
N THR A 444 -9.61 -22.99 -6.15
CA THR A 444 -8.16 -23.20 -6.26
C THR A 444 -7.42 -21.92 -5.85
N LEU A 445 -6.08 -21.92 -5.90
CA LEU A 445 -5.28 -20.69 -5.65
C LEU A 445 -5.61 -19.59 -6.67
N SER A 446 -5.83 -19.99 -7.93
CA SER A 446 -6.11 -19.11 -9.05
C SER A 446 -7.58 -18.69 -9.17
N SER A 447 -8.54 -19.51 -8.68
CA SER A 447 -9.96 -19.13 -8.67
C SER A 447 -10.43 -18.45 -7.37
N ALA A 448 -9.66 -18.51 -6.28
CA ALA A 448 -10.01 -17.79 -5.04
C ALA A 448 -10.22 -16.29 -5.22
N VAL A 449 -9.58 -15.64 -6.22
CA VAL A 449 -9.80 -14.21 -6.56
C VAL A 449 -11.22 -13.89 -7.03
N GLU A 450 -12.09 -14.89 -7.22
CA GLU A 450 -13.48 -14.73 -7.65
C GLU A 450 -14.48 -14.75 -6.49
N ASP A 451 -14.00 -15.03 -5.27
CA ASP A 451 -14.83 -15.17 -4.07
C ASP A 451 -14.07 -14.57 -2.87
N MET A 452 -14.55 -13.43 -2.35
CA MET A 452 -13.80 -12.72 -1.32
C MET A 452 -13.72 -13.46 0.02
N GLU A 453 -14.63 -14.40 0.31
CA GLU A 453 -14.54 -15.27 1.50
C GLU A 453 -13.38 -16.27 1.36
N ALA A 454 -13.23 -16.91 0.18
CA ALA A 454 -12.05 -17.72 -0.14
C ALA A 454 -10.77 -16.88 -0.19
N TYR A 455 -10.82 -15.70 -0.82
CA TYR A 455 -9.66 -14.82 -0.96
C TYR A 455 -9.17 -14.29 0.40
N THR A 456 -10.09 -14.07 1.35
CA THR A 456 -9.77 -13.70 2.73
C THR A 456 -8.84 -14.72 3.41
N LYS A 457 -8.94 -16.00 3.02
CA LYS A 457 -8.15 -17.11 3.57
C LYS A 457 -6.84 -17.36 2.82
N LEU A 458 -6.67 -16.79 1.62
CA LEU A 458 -5.49 -16.97 0.78
C LEU A 458 -4.37 -15.98 1.14
N THR A 459 -3.33 -16.45 1.82
CA THR A 459 -2.19 -15.67 2.33
C THR A 459 -0.85 -16.40 2.08
N ASP A 460 0.28 -15.83 2.52
CA ASP A 460 1.61 -16.45 2.39
C ASP A 460 1.68 -17.84 3.02
N GLN A 461 0.78 -18.17 3.96
CA GLN A 461 0.64 -19.48 4.60
C GLN A 461 0.55 -20.64 3.59
N VAL A 462 0.06 -20.39 2.37
CA VAL A 462 0.01 -21.41 1.30
C VAL A 462 1.40 -21.97 0.96
N PHE A 463 2.48 -21.19 1.12
CA PHE A 463 3.86 -21.68 0.95
C PHE A 463 4.13 -22.83 1.92
N GLU A 464 3.82 -22.63 3.21
CA GLU A 464 4.01 -23.64 4.25
C GLU A 464 3.05 -24.81 4.12
N GLN A 465 1.81 -24.55 3.65
CA GLN A 465 0.83 -25.59 3.35
C GLN A 465 1.33 -26.56 2.27
N ILE A 466 1.94 -26.04 1.19
CA ILE A 466 2.52 -26.85 0.12
C ILE A 466 3.80 -27.55 0.60
N LEU A 467 4.68 -26.83 1.31
CA LEU A 467 5.97 -27.34 1.78
C LEU A 467 5.81 -28.51 2.76
N HIS A 468 4.85 -28.43 3.68
CA HIS A 468 4.62 -29.44 4.72
C HIS A 468 3.58 -30.50 4.38
N SER A 469 2.91 -30.41 3.21
CA SER A 469 1.92 -31.41 2.81
C SER A 469 2.56 -32.78 2.56
N SER A 470 1.92 -33.84 3.06
CA SER A 470 2.27 -35.24 2.75
C SER A 470 1.65 -35.74 1.43
N ALA A 471 0.79 -34.95 0.78
CA ALA A 471 0.05 -35.35 -0.41
C ALA A 471 1.00 -35.69 -1.58
N PRO A 472 0.83 -36.85 -2.26
CA PRO A 472 1.65 -37.23 -3.42
C PRO A 472 1.55 -36.24 -4.59
N GLU A 473 0.36 -35.72 -4.87
CA GLU A 473 0.08 -34.78 -5.96
C GLU A 473 0.80 -33.43 -5.80
N LEU A 474 1.16 -33.05 -4.57
CA LEU A 474 1.94 -31.84 -4.27
C LEU A 474 3.45 -32.07 -4.28
N ALA A 475 3.95 -33.28 -4.60
CA ALA A 475 5.37 -33.62 -4.49
C ALA A 475 6.30 -32.73 -5.33
N GLU A 476 5.93 -32.39 -6.57
CA GLU A 476 6.76 -31.50 -7.40
C GLU A 476 6.80 -30.07 -6.87
N ALA A 477 5.64 -29.52 -6.46
CA ALA A 477 5.56 -28.19 -5.88
C ALA A 477 6.36 -28.10 -4.57
N ARG A 478 6.19 -29.10 -3.69
CA ARG A 478 6.93 -29.27 -2.43
C ARG A 478 8.44 -29.36 -2.65
N LEU A 479 8.90 -30.10 -3.67
CA LEU A 479 10.31 -30.18 -4.03
C LEU A 479 10.90 -28.82 -4.45
N ILE A 480 10.14 -28.00 -5.20
CA ILE A 480 10.58 -26.65 -5.59
C ILE A 480 10.69 -25.76 -4.34
N LEU A 481 9.69 -25.74 -3.45
CA LEU A 481 9.75 -24.94 -2.22
C LEU A 481 10.88 -25.42 -1.28
N HIS A 482 11.08 -26.72 -1.14
CA HIS A 482 12.22 -27.29 -0.39
C HIS A 482 13.57 -26.87 -1.00
N ASN A 483 13.66 -26.74 -2.32
CA ASN A 483 14.88 -26.22 -2.97
C ASN A 483 15.10 -24.73 -2.66
N ILE A 484 14.05 -23.92 -2.49
CA ILE A 484 14.17 -22.52 -2.02
C ILE A 484 14.73 -22.50 -0.59
N VAL A 485 14.13 -23.27 0.33
CA VAL A 485 14.54 -23.34 1.75
C VAL A 485 15.99 -23.82 1.88
N CYS A 486 16.40 -24.85 1.12
CA CYS A 486 17.79 -25.34 1.10
C CYS A 486 18.73 -24.54 0.18
N ARG A 487 18.33 -23.34 -0.28
CA ARG A 487 19.11 -22.44 -1.14
C ARG A 487 19.61 -23.05 -2.47
N ARG A 488 19.00 -24.14 -2.94
CA ARG A 488 19.21 -24.75 -4.27
C ARG A 488 18.40 -24.00 -5.33
N LEU A 489 18.70 -22.71 -5.46
CA LEU A 489 18.03 -21.78 -6.37
C LEU A 489 18.55 -21.94 -7.81
N TYR A 490 17.69 -21.60 -8.79
CA TYR A 490 18.13 -21.40 -10.17
C TYR A 490 19.17 -20.27 -10.23
N LYS A 491 20.18 -20.40 -11.09
CA LYS A 491 21.34 -19.51 -11.10
C LYS A 491 21.17 -18.41 -12.13
N CYS A 492 21.42 -17.16 -11.73
CA CYS A 492 21.51 -16.04 -12.66
C CYS A 492 22.72 -16.24 -13.56
N VAL A 493 22.50 -16.23 -14.88
CA VAL A 493 23.52 -16.41 -15.92
C VAL A 493 24.17 -15.07 -16.26
N GLY A 494 23.36 -14.00 -16.30
CA GLY A 494 23.83 -12.64 -16.54
C GLY A 494 22.69 -11.62 -16.64
N GLN A 495 23.06 -10.35 -16.86
CA GLN A 495 22.14 -9.23 -17.10
C GLN A 495 22.64 -8.40 -18.28
N THR A 496 21.71 -7.91 -19.09
CA THR A 496 21.98 -6.98 -20.21
C THR A 496 20.81 -5.99 -20.35
N THR A 497 20.94 -5.00 -21.24
CA THR A 497 19.92 -4.00 -21.59
C THR A 497 19.86 -3.83 -23.11
N ALA A 498 18.73 -3.36 -23.61
CA ALA A 498 18.54 -3.05 -25.02
C ALA A 498 18.43 -1.54 -25.25
N GLU A 499 18.99 -1.05 -26.35
CA GLU A 499 18.90 0.38 -26.76
C GLU A 499 17.48 0.79 -27.14
N THR A 500 16.69 -0.15 -27.67
CA THR A 500 15.30 0.08 -28.09
C THR A 500 14.34 -0.75 -27.24
N HIS A 501 13.10 -0.27 -27.08
CA HIS A 501 12.07 -0.98 -26.32
C HIS A 501 11.61 -2.23 -27.08
N LEU A 502 12.00 -3.41 -26.60
CA LEU A 502 11.69 -4.68 -27.26
C LEU A 502 10.32 -5.24 -26.85
N ASP A 503 9.67 -5.98 -27.76
CA ASP A 503 8.61 -6.92 -27.38
C ASP A 503 9.26 -8.22 -26.89
N VAL A 504 9.17 -8.40 -25.58
CA VAL A 504 9.72 -9.53 -24.82
C VAL A 504 9.16 -10.86 -25.31
N SER A 505 7.93 -10.89 -25.84
CA SER A 505 7.23 -12.13 -26.20
C SER A 505 7.92 -12.82 -27.38
N ALA A 506 8.30 -12.05 -28.41
CA ALA A 506 8.99 -12.57 -29.59
C ALA A 506 10.41 -13.09 -29.27
N LEU A 507 11.16 -12.35 -28.43
CA LEU A 507 12.50 -12.76 -27.99
C LEU A 507 12.50 -14.06 -27.19
N LEU A 508 11.44 -14.32 -26.42
CA LEU A 508 11.30 -15.54 -25.64
C LEU A 508 11.03 -16.77 -26.51
N GLU A 509 10.19 -16.65 -27.54
CA GLU A 509 9.97 -17.72 -28.53
C GLU A 509 11.26 -18.03 -29.30
N GLU A 510 12.02 -17.00 -29.68
CA GLU A 510 13.29 -17.15 -30.38
C GLU A 510 14.36 -17.85 -29.52
N PHE A 511 14.57 -17.38 -28.29
CA PHE A 511 15.54 -17.98 -27.36
C PHE A 511 15.16 -19.42 -26.99
N SER A 512 13.87 -19.68 -26.74
CA SER A 512 13.38 -21.02 -26.35
C SER A 512 13.36 -22.01 -27.51
N SER A 513 13.29 -21.53 -28.76
CA SER A 513 13.33 -22.37 -29.98
C SER A 513 14.73 -22.56 -30.55
N GLY A 514 15.74 -21.85 -30.03
CA GLY A 514 17.15 -22.00 -30.44
C GLY A 514 17.45 -21.51 -31.86
N ARG A 515 16.58 -20.69 -32.46
CA ARG A 515 16.70 -20.21 -33.85
C ARG A 515 17.64 -19.00 -33.99
N GLY A 516 18.81 -19.07 -33.35
CA GLY A 516 19.93 -18.17 -33.64
C GLY A 516 20.40 -18.38 -35.09
N ASN A 517 20.75 -17.30 -35.79
CA ASN A 517 21.00 -17.32 -37.23
C ASN A 517 22.21 -18.21 -37.60
N ASP A 518 22.14 -18.86 -38.75
CA ASP A 518 23.07 -19.93 -39.18
C ASP A 518 24.43 -19.41 -39.69
N ARG A 519 25.07 -18.53 -38.90
CA ARG A 519 26.37 -17.91 -39.20
C ARG A 519 27.32 -18.01 -38.01
N GLY A 520 27.76 -19.24 -37.75
CA GLY A 520 29.13 -19.44 -37.27
C GLY A 520 29.39 -19.42 -35.78
N PHE A 521 28.41 -19.65 -34.89
CA PHE A 521 28.69 -20.23 -33.56
C PHE A 521 27.54 -21.08 -32.99
N CYS A 522 26.86 -21.85 -33.86
CA CYS A 522 25.99 -22.94 -33.42
C CYS A 522 26.87 -24.10 -32.87
N VAL A 523 27.34 -23.97 -31.63
CA VAL A 523 28.03 -25.07 -30.94
C VAL A 523 27.03 -26.19 -30.71
N HIS A 524 27.17 -27.20 -31.57
CA HIS A 524 26.79 -28.57 -31.28
C HIS A 524 27.32 -29.00 -29.90
N LEU A 525 26.50 -28.85 -28.86
CA LEU A 525 26.61 -29.62 -27.62
C LEU A 525 26.18 -31.08 -27.87
N THR A 526 26.82 -31.72 -28.85
CA THR A 526 26.62 -33.12 -29.22
C THR A 526 27.85 -33.93 -28.84
N ARG A 527 27.89 -34.43 -27.59
CA ARG A 527 28.24 -35.82 -27.21
C ARG A 527 28.47 -36.01 -25.70
N THR A 528 27.46 -35.68 -24.90
CA THR A 528 27.12 -36.45 -23.70
C THR A 528 25.61 -36.63 -23.63
N LYS A 529 25.14 -37.75 -23.07
CA LYS A 529 23.73 -38.19 -23.19
C LYS A 529 22.80 -37.26 -22.40
N GLY A 530 21.95 -36.51 -23.12
CA GLY A 530 20.79 -35.84 -22.55
C GLY A 530 20.58 -34.44 -23.14
N LYS A 531 19.37 -34.18 -23.66
CA LYS A 531 18.99 -32.85 -24.15
C LYS A 531 19.24 -31.81 -23.04
N ALA A 532 20.15 -30.86 -23.29
CA ALA A 532 20.41 -29.77 -22.39
C ALA A 532 19.28 -28.74 -22.50
N ALA A 533 18.17 -29.00 -21.80
CA ALA A 533 17.09 -28.03 -21.63
C ALA A 533 17.61 -26.84 -20.80
N LEU A 534 18.19 -25.84 -21.47
CA LEU A 534 18.32 -24.50 -20.92
C LEU A 534 16.91 -23.97 -20.68
N TYR A 535 16.48 -23.97 -19.42
CA TYR A 535 15.30 -23.21 -19.02
C TYR A 535 15.76 -21.81 -18.65
N VAL A 536 15.28 -20.81 -19.41
CA VAL A 536 15.45 -19.41 -19.05
C VAL A 536 14.25 -18.92 -18.27
N SER A 537 14.50 -18.60 -17.00
CA SER A 537 13.51 -17.88 -16.19
C SER A 537 13.42 -16.45 -16.70
N ARG A 538 12.32 -16.12 -17.38
CA ARG A 538 12.02 -14.75 -17.83
C ARG A 538 12.13 -13.77 -16.66
N THR A 539 12.97 -12.76 -16.78
CA THR A 539 12.74 -11.47 -16.10
C THR A 539 13.21 -10.34 -17.00
N VAL A 540 12.27 -9.78 -17.78
CA VAL A 540 12.44 -8.42 -18.31
C VAL A 540 11.80 -7.49 -17.30
N ILE A 541 12.57 -6.51 -16.86
CA ILE A 541 12.24 -5.61 -15.78
C ILE A 541 12.15 -4.21 -16.38
N HIS A 542 10.94 -3.65 -16.37
CA HIS A 542 10.75 -2.25 -16.70
C HIS A 542 11.05 -1.42 -15.46
N MET A 543 12.10 -0.61 -15.55
CA MET A 543 12.50 0.34 -14.51
C MET A 543 12.09 1.72 -14.99
N ASP A 544 11.40 2.50 -14.15
CA ASP A 544 10.92 3.84 -14.54
C ASP A 544 10.81 4.80 -13.35
N TYR A 545 10.42 6.05 -13.62
CA TYR A 545 10.06 7.05 -12.61
C TYR A 545 8.53 7.05 -12.32
N GLY A 546 7.87 5.90 -12.45
CA GLY A 546 6.44 5.72 -12.19
C GLY A 546 5.50 6.19 -13.30
N MET A 547 6.04 6.68 -14.43
CA MET A 547 5.28 7.16 -15.58
C MET A 547 5.89 6.74 -16.92
N LYS A 548 6.59 5.58 -16.97
CA LYS A 548 7.39 5.13 -18.12
C LYS A 548 8.41 6.21 -18.54
N GLU A 549 8.60 6.41 -19.84
CA GLU A 549 9.45 7.44 -20.46
C GLU A 549 9.18 8.89 -20.03
N LYS A 550 8.05 9.18 -19.35
CA LYS A 550 7.66 10.54 -18.98
C LYS A 550 8.28 10.93 -17.64
N ASN A 551 8.96 12.07 -17.59
CA ASN A 551 9.33 12.71 -16.33
C ASN A 551 8.07 13.06 -15.51
N PRO A 552 7.84 12.46 -14.31
CA PRO A 552 6.65 12.72 -13.50
C PRO A 552 6.59 14.18 -13.00
N ILE A 553 7.75 14.84 -12.83
CA ILE A 553 7.83 16.24 -12.37
C ILE A 553 7.17 17.20 -13.35
N ASN A 554 7.15 16.88 -14.65
CA ASN A 554 6.41 17.66 -15.66
C ASN A 554 4.90 17.67 -15.37
N ASN A 555 4.38 16.66 -14.66
CA ASN A 555 2.98 16.54 -14.28
C ASN A 555 2.67 17.07 -12.86
N VAL A 556 3.64 17.64 -12.15
CA VAL A 556 3.46 18.30 -10.85
C VAL A 556 3.03 19.77 -11.03
N HIS A 557 2.42 20.37 -10.01
CA HIS A 557 2.22 21.81 -9.91
C HIS A 557 2.94 22.37 -8.68
N PHE A 558 3.51 23.56 -8.84
CA PHE A 558 4.23 24.26 -7.79
C PHE A 558 3.59 25.63 -7.50
N TYR A 559 3.89 26.23 -6.35
CA TYR A 559 3.55 27.64 -6.06
C TYR A 559 4.76 28.39 -5.48
N CYS A 560 4.74 29.72 -5.58
CA CYS A 560 5.83 30.61 -5.16
C CYS A 560 5.54 31.31 -3.83
N LYS A 561 6.56 31.89 -3.16
CA LYS A 561 6.32 32.67 -1.91
C LYS A 561 5.43 33.88 -2.16
N ASN A 562 5.68 34.53 -3.30
CA ASN A 562 5.12 35.84 -3.62
C ASN A 562 3.65 35.73 -4.03
N ASP A 563 3.24 34.56 -4.53
CA ASP A 563 1.85 34.23 -4.83
C ASP A 563 1.60 32.74 -4.49
N PRO A 564 1.09 32.44 -3.27
CA PRO A 564 0.75 31.09 -2.84
C PRO A 564 -0.59 30.56 -3.37
N SER A 565 -1.28 31.31 -4.22
CA SER A 565 -2.55 30.93 -4.84
C SER A 565 -2.37 30.44 -6.29
N LYS A 566 -1.37 30.98 -6.98
CA LYS A 566 -1.10 30.69 -8.39
C LYS A 566 -0.19 29.49 -8.57
N ALA A 567 -0.69 28.48 -9.27
CA ALA A 567 0.10 27.34 -9.69
C ALA A 567 1.04 27.70 -10.87
N ILE A 568 2.22 27.10 -10.86
CA ILE A 568 3.22 27.17 -11.93
C ILE A 568 3.73 25.77 -12.31
N LYS A 569 4.49 25.71 -13.40
CA LYS A 569 5.30 24.56 -13.82
C LYS A 569 6.78 24.88 -13.64
N ILE A 570 7.57 23.86 -13.33
CA ILE A 570 9.03 23.91 -13.30
C ILE A 570 9.53 22.81 -14.23
N SER A 571 10.38 23.16 -15.20
CA SER A 571 10.99 22.21 -16.14
C SER A 571 12.35 21.72 -15.65
N LYS A 572 12.78 20.53 -16.08
CA LYS A 572 14.10 19.95 -15.72
C LYS A 572 15.26 20.94 -15.90
N LYS A 573 15.25 21.70 -17.01
CA LYS A 573 16.28 22.70 -17.36
C LYS A 573 16.40 23.85 -16.35
N GLN A 574 15.35 24.13 -15.57
CA GLN A 574 15.36 25.14 -14.51
C GLN A 574 15.84 24.58 -13.15
N VAL A 575 16.03 23.25 -13.04
CA VAL A 575 16.40 22.59 -11.78
C VAL A 575 17.89 22.24 -11.78
N SER A 576 18.33 21.37 -12.69
CA SER A 576 19.74 20.99 -12.81
C SER A 576 20.03 20.24 -14.12
N LYS A 577 21.27 20.37 -14.61
CA LYS A 577 21.81 19.58 -15.73
C LYS A 577 22.25 18.17 -15.32
N LEU A 578 22.34 17.88 -14.03
CA LEU A 578 22.74 16.57 -13.48
C LEU A 578 21.55 15.62 -13.25
N LEU A 579 20.36 16.00 -13.71
CA LEU A 579 19.15 15.18 -13.63
C LEU A 579 19.06 14.22 -14.82
N PRO A 580 18.39 13.06 -14.70
CA PRO A 580 18.30 12.06 -15.77
C PRO A 580 17.82 12.64 -17.10
N GLU A 581 18.43 12.20 -18.20
CA GLU A 581 17.91 12.41 -19.56
C GLU A 581 16.80 11.41 -19.91
N CYS A 582 16.99 10.14 -19.55
CA CYS A 582 15.99 9.07 -19.71
C CYS A 582 15.26 8.80 -18.39
N PHE A 583 13.97 8.44 -18.46
CA PHE A 583 13.10 8.19 -17.30
C PHE A 583 12.58 6.76 -17.20
N ALA A 584 12.89 5.90 -18.18
CA ALA A 584 12.73 4.46 -18.11
C ALA A 584 13.86 3.72 -18.85
N GLU A 585 13.98 2.43 -18.55
CA GLU A 585 14.94 1.48 -19.13
C GLU A 585 14.38 0.04 -19.02
N GLN A 586 14.94 -0.90 -19.78
CA GLN A 586 14.66 -2.33 -19.65
C GLN A 586 15.91 -3.09 -19.20
N LEU A 587 15.79 -3.87 -18.12
CA LEU A 587 16.82 -4.84 -17.73
C LEU A 587 16.36 -6.24 -18.13
N ILE A 588 17.20 -6.96 -18.86
CA ILE A 588 16.98 -8.36 -19.24
C ILE A 588 17.87 -9.25 -18.36
N ARG A 589 17.27 -10.21 -17.67
CA ARG A 589 18.01 -11.23 -16.90
C ARG A 589 17.70 -12.63 -17.40
N VAL A 590 18.76 -13.42 -17.48
CA VAL A 590 18.72 -14.84 -17.87
C VAL A 590 19.16 -15.68 -16.67
N TYR A 591 18.49 -16.80 -16.46
CA TYR A 591 18.80 -17.76 -15.39
C TYR A 591 18.81 -19.18 -15.96
N CYS A 592 19.50 -20.10 -15.30
CA CYS A 592 19.51 -21.53 -15.65
C CYS A 592 18.96 -22.38 -14.49
N LYS A 593 18.09 -23.35 -14.81
CA LYS A 593 17.60 -24.36 -13.85
C LYS A 593 18.65 -25.44 -13.55
N LYS A 594 19.51 -25.77 -14.50
CA LYS A 594 20.61 -26.71 -14.29
C LYS A 594 21.74 -25.98 -13.58
N ILE A 595 22.19 -26.55 -12.46
CA ILE A 595 23.15 -25.91 -11.54
C ILE A 595 24.50 -26.63 -11.48
N ASP A 596 24.72 -27.61 -12.36
CA ASP A 596 26.03 -28.21 -12.60
C ASP A 596 26.93 -27.24 -13.39
N ASP A 597 28.22 -27.24 -13.07
CA ASP A 597 29.19 -26.27 -13.60
C ASP A 597 29.27 -26.29 -15.13
N GLN A 598 29.16 -27.48 -15.75
CA GLN A 598 29.18 -27.64 -17.21
C GLN A 598 27.98 -26.94 -17.87
N SER A 599 26.76 -27.12 -17.34
CA SER A 599 25.57 -26.45 -17.87
C SER A 599 25.57 -24.95 -17.60
N LEU A 600 26.14 -24.50 -16.48
CA LEU A 600 26.24 -23.08 -16.14
C LEU A 600 27.25 -22.35 -17.04
N GLU A 601 28.40 -22.96 -17.29
CA GLU A 601 29.44 -22.40 -18.16
C GLU A 601 28.96 -22.31 -19.61
N ALA A 602 28.32 -23.37 -20.13
CA ALA A 602 27.67 -23.34 -21.43
C ALA A 602 26.58 -22.25 -21.53
N ALA A 603 25.77 -22.06 -20.47
CA ALA A 603 24.72 -21.05 -20.45
C ALA A 603 25.27 -19.61 -20.46
N LYS A 604 26.37 -19.35 -19.76
CA LYS A 604 27.06 -18.04 -19.76
C LYS A 604 27.55 -17.67 -21.15
N LYS A 605 28.27 -18.58 -21.82
CA LYS A 605 28.80 -18.35 -23.17
C LYS A 605 27.67 -18.13 -24.18
N TYR A 606 26.61 -18.94 -24.11
CA TYR A 606 25.41 -18.75 -24.92
C TYR A 606 24.73 -17.39 -24.67
N PHE A 607 24.66 -16.94 -23.41
CA PHE A 607 24.10 -15.63 -23.07
C PHE A 607 24.93 -14.47 -23.64
N VAL A 608 26.26 -14.52 -23.56
CA VAL A 608 27.13 -13.49 -24.15
C VAL A 608 26.99 -13.46 -25.68
N GLN A 609 27.01 -14.62 -26.34
CA GLN A 609 26.77 -14.72 -27.79
C GLN A 609 25.42 -14.11 -28.18
N TRP A 610 24.34 -14.45 -27.45
CA TRP A 610 23.01 -13.90 -27.71
C TRP A 610 22.95 -12.37 -27.54
N CYS A 611 23.68 -11.80 -26.58
CA CYS A 611 23.80 -10.35 -26.43
C CYS A 611 24.53 -9.71 -27.62
N MET A 612 25.57 -10.35 -28.17
CA MET A 612 26.25 -9.89 -29.39
C MET A 612 25.31 -9.95 -30.60
N ASP A 613 24.64 -11.09 -30.82
CA ASP A 613 23.73 -11.33 -31.95
C ASP A 613 22.55 -10.36 -31.99
N LYS A 614 22.10 -9.89 -30.82
CA LYS A 614 20.98 -8.96 -30.66
C LYS A 614 21.38 -7.49 -30.50
N ASN A 615 22.67 -7.18 -30.56
CA ASN A 615 23.20 -5.84 -30.30
C ASN A 615 22.73 -5.27 -28.95
N PHE A 616 22.79 -6.08 -27.90
CA PHE A 616 22.55 -5.65 -26.53
C PHE A 616 23.84 -5.16 -25.86
N THR A 617 23.72 -4.52 -24.71
CA THR A 617 24.88 -4.06 -23.95
C THR A 617 25.74 -5.23 -23.46
N LYS A 618 27.06 -5.02 -23.43
CA LYS A 618 28.04 -5.97 -22.88
C LYS A 618 27.62 -6.36 -21.45
N PRO A 619 27.46 -7.66 -21.14
CA PRO A 619 27.29 -8.10 -19.76
C PRO A 619 28.49 -7.65 -18.90
N GLN A 620 28.24 -7.20 -17.66
CA GLN A 620 29.28 -6.60 -16.81
C GLN A 620 30.46 -7.55 -16.50
N ASP A 621 30.21 -8.85 -16.45
CA ASP A 621 31.19 -9.92 -16.27
C ASP A 621 31.57 -10.62 -17.59
N GLY A 622 31.17 -10.06 -18.74
CA GLY A 622 31.32 -10.66 -20.08
C GLY A 622 32.75 -11.10 -20.41
N ASP A 623 33.73 -10.23 -20.15
CA ASP A 623 35.16 -10.52 -20.40
C ASP A 623 35.73 -11.63 -19.49
N VAL A 624 35.05 -11.94 -18.38
CA VAL A 624 35.43 -13.01 -17.44
C VAL A 624 34.72 -14.33 -17.77
N VAL A 625 33.47 -14.27 -18.21
CA VAL A 625 32.63 -15.46 -18.46
C VAL A 625 32.63 -15.95 -19.91
N ALA A 626 33.08 -15.13 -20.86
CA ALA A 626 33.28 -15.50 -22.25
C ALA A 626 34.41 -14.66 -22.90
N PRO A 627 35.65 -14.73 -22.38
CA PRO A 627 36.81 -13.99 -22.90
C PRO A 627 37.10 -14.28 -24.38
N GLU A 628 36.65 -15.42 -24.92
CA GLU A 628 36.79 -15.75 -26.33
C GLU A 628 35.75 -15.08 -27.25
N LEU A 629 34.66 -14.52 -26.68
CA LEU A 629 33.55 -13.92 -27.45
C LEU A 629 33.58 -12.40 -27.44
N THR A 630 33.81 -11.76 -26.30
CA THR A 630 33.75 -10.29 -26.18
C THR A 630 34.71 -9.52 -27.09
N PRO A 631 35.92 -10.01 -27.46
CA PRO A 631 36.79 -9.31 -28.40
C PRO A 631 36.26 -9.28 -29.84
N LEU A 632 35.29 -10.14 -30.19
CA LEU A 632 34.74 -10.21 -31.55
C LEU A 632 33.73 -9.08 -31.84
N LYS A 633 33.20 -8.42 -30.80
CA LYS A 633 32.27 -7.29 -30.91
C LYS A 633 33.01 -5.98 -30.60
N ARG A 634 33.46 -5.27 -31.64
CA ARG A 634 34.30 -4.05 -31.51
C ARG A 634 33.67 -3.01 -30.58
N ASP A 635 32.39 -2.71 -30.80
CA ASP A 635 31.59 -1.74 -30.05
C ASP A 635 31.54 -1.99 -28.52
N TRP A 636 31.94 -3.17 -28.04
CA TRP A 636 32.02 -3.50 -26.61
C TRP A 636 33.38 -3.24 -25.97
N ASN A 637 34.36 -2.74 -26.73
CA ASN A 637 35.74 -2.56 -26.30
C ASN A 637 36.29 -1.13 -26.58
N ASP A 638 35.55 -0.30 -27.31
CA ASP A 638 36.01 1.02 -27.78
C ASP A 638 35.64 2.23 -26.89
N GLU A 639 34.77 2.09 -25.87
CA GLU A 639 34.19 3.25 -25.15
C GLU A 639 34.95 3.78 -23.90
N ASP A 640 36.00 3.12 -23.39
CA ASP A 640 36.73 3.56 -22.16
C ASP A 640 38.27 3.49 -22.27
N SER A 641 38.83 3.45 -23.48
CA SER A 641 40.28 3.25 -23.71
C SER A 641 41.19 4.49 -23.49
N GLU A 642 40.71 5.56 -22.84
CA GLU A 642 41.52 6.74 -22.50
C GLU A 642 42.43 6.56 -21.25
N ILE A 643 42.31 5.46 -20.49
CA ILE A 643 42.96 5.35 -19.16
C ILE A 643 44.28 4.54 -19.15
N ASP A 644 44.53 3.63 -20.09
CA ASP A 644 45.66 2.66 -20.01
C ASP A 644 46.94 3.02 -20.79
N GLN A 645 47.11 4.28 -21.25
CA GLN A 645 48.31 4.70 -21.98
C GLN A 645 49.51 5.14 -21.10
N HIS A 646 49.53 4.81 -19.80
CA HIS A 646 50.56 5.28 -18.85
C HIS A 646 51.31 4.20 -18.05
N PHE A 647 51.37 2.97 -18.57
CA PHE A 647 52.34 1.96 -18.12
C PHE A 647 53.18 1.41 -19.29
N GLN A 648 54.20 2.18 -19.68
CA GLN A 648 55.34 1.62 -20.42
C GLN A 648 56.37 1.03 -19.42
N PRO A 649 56.90 -0.19 -19.65
CA PRO A 649 58.05 -0.68 -18.90
C PRO A 649 59.28 0.19 -19.18
N LEU A 650 60.08 0.50 -18.16
CA LEU A 650 61.39 1.12 -18.38
C LEU A 650 62.34 0.12 -19.08
N GLU A 651 62.72 0.43 -20.31
CA GLU A 651 63.99 -0.04 -20.88
C GLU A 651 64.98 1.14 -21.00
N THR A 652 66.26 0.81 -20.86
CA THR A 652 67.35 1.72 -20.55
C THR A 652 67.94 2.44 -21.76
N SER A 653 68.21 3.75 -21.64
CA SER A 653 69.40 4.36 -22.26
C SER A 653 69.95 5.52 -21.43
N GLU A 654 71.26 5.70 -21.46
CA GLU A 654 72.04 6.63 -20.62
C GLU A 654 72.32 7.97 -21.32
N ALA A 655 72.70 9.00 -20.52
CA ALA A 655 73.29 10.30 -20.92
C ALA A 655 72.39 11.26 -21.75
N ALA A 656 72.49 12.60 -21.72
CA ALA A 656 73.15 13.62 -20.88
C ALA A 656 72.62 15.02 -21.33
N ALA A 657 72.55 16.12 -20.57
CA ALA A 657 72.73 16.43 -19.14
C ALA A 657 72.04 17.82 -18.83
N GLN A 658 72.55 18.58 -17.84
CA GLN A 658 72.63 20.07 -17.71
C GLN A 658 71.60 20.95 -18.48
N GLU A 659 70.81 21.87 -17.91
CA GLU A 659 71.04 22.82 -16.79
C GLU A 659 69.68 23.44 -16.24
N PRO A 660 69.64 24.37 -15.24
CA PRO A 660 68.49 24.55 -14.31
C PRO A 660 67.35 25.51 -14.74
N PRO A 661 66.19 25.51 -14.02
CA PRO A 661 64.95 26.16 -14.48
C PRO A 661 64.82 27.66 -14.12
N ARG A 662 64.11 28.41 -14.99
CA ARG A 662 63.63 29.78 -14.70
C ARG A 662 62.23 29.76 -14.05
N SER A 663 62.07 30.59 -13.03
CA SER A 663 60.84 30.74 -12.25
C SER A 663 59.74 31.55 -12.98
N VAL A 664 58.47 31.15 -12.81
CA VAL A 664 57.33 32.09 -12.76
C VAL A 664 56.42 31.70 -11.59
N LYS A 665 55.99 32.69 -10.80
CA LYS A 665 55.24 32.51 -9.55
C LYS A 665 53.73 32.37 -9.79
N VAL A 666 53.08 31.47 -9.05
CA VAL A 666 51.63 31.44 -8.87
C VAL A 666 51.23 32.49 -7.81
N LYS A 667 50.14 33.23 -8.03
CA LYS A 667 49.47 34.04 -7.00
C LYS A 667 48.36 33.22 -6.35
N LEU A 668 48.46 33.03 -5.03
CA LEU A 668 47.35 32.58 -4.18
C LEU A 668 46.97 33.75 -3.26
N PHE A 669 45.67 34.01 -3.13
CA PHE A 669 45.16 34.93 -2.11
C PHE A 669 45.01 34.18 -0.79
N CYS A 670 45.62 34.70 0.27
CA CYS A 670 45.39 34.24 1.63
C CYS A 670 44.23 34.99 2.27
N SER A 671 43.71 34.36 3.32
CA SER A 671 42.85 34.90 4.36
C SER A 671 43.60 35.89 5.26
N ASP A 672 42.93 36.96 5.68
CA ASP A 672 43.23 37.67 6.94
C ASP A 672 42.29 37.15 8.04
N PRO A 673 42.79 36.96 9.27
CA PRO A 673 42.47 37.97 10.28
C PRO A 673 43.61 38.24 11.29
N GLU A 674 43.81 39.53 11.61
CA GLU A 674 43.98 40.09 12.97
C GLU A 674 44.59 41.49 12.88
N GLU A 675 43.99 42.48 13.55
CA GLU A 675 44.75 43.48 14.28
C GLU A 675 43.88 44.09 15.39
N ALA A 676 44.52 44.48 16.49
CA ALA A 676 43.86 44.81 17.76
C ALA A 676 44.03 46.29 18.13
N LEU A 677 42.96 46.89 18.67
CA LEU A 677 42.98 48.01 19.62
C LEU A 677 41.60 48.20 20.28
#